data_AF-A0A7Y7IIM0-F1
#
_entry.id   AF-A0A7Y7IIM0-F1
#
_cell.length_a   1.000
_cell.length_b   1.000
_cell.length_c   1.000
_cell.angle_alpha   90.00
_cell.angle_beta   90.00
_cell.angle_gamma   90.00
#
_symmetry.space_group_name_H-M   'P 1'
#
loop_
_entity.id
_entity.type
_entity.pdbx_description
1 polymer ?
#
loop_
_entity_poly.entity_id
_entity_poly.type
_entity_poly.pdbx_seq_one_letter_code
_entity_poly.pdbx_strand_id
1 'polypeptide(L)'
;MDRTVLNIANDVPDTGVRALANLWFDKISTMEIDEIPLALVEGYSGIDETSADRAAVLARAVLDSPREPQALFGDVTYDPYGTAAEKILRTAFLRSCSREATHGLLDLAVSDERPRHQHPDHPMRVIQDMAHYLDPDLGPVDTLRDRILKYALEWFDEDPNAARWEMLAEVTHYVFDPRVEGNWSDPGSHLTVTMSQGVMTPEAMGSLLAHWNKIDSRVRGHAASSITHRAVAEFCEIFDSWSAIAVGNTNHEGEASTEHRVVGARGAELVLSTLAVLAKRFTGVPIRVNKRLALVSMWNSGPTTLAELPVEDDHLALFVGAQEPDDDIDVWMADRREQLTSLARALDALMAAEGVAEYGRLVAEASVLDVNHEGALFAGTLAEHVTNPGVWLEASISANARHLVAPLIAKARADGADIDDLVMSAIEVPELRPEALRAITHEDCELDDLAHTVIDSLTDGDVPLIGDLWIQESVTPILRELLIHKRASVRALAAVTFGEGVRGRGPALPEELRPAWRTALVGAAPDELPQHSRWRLGEILKHAVTTDPELCADWFIANAETPSFSSRARRLVKSFPDVLRNLPQDQKRRIVTTLDAETLIHSGYAGDVLGTDTKLARDLLAEGVVDGEVLLRTMSGYRDHTVIALAPALMAAQVSPQRIVAAALGNSSGTGDESDAILGDLEFFAKLREQQSELDEVCALASEVLGRQLEAARAREKQERRLGW
;
A
#
# COMPACT_ATOMS: atom_id res chain seq x y z
N MET A 1 28.68 24.43 11.88
CA MET A 1 27.29 24.88 11.79
C MET A 1 26.46 23.86 12.52
N ASP A 2 25.54 24.27 13.39
CA ASP A 2 24.64 23.36 14.10
C ASP A 2 23.16 23.76 13.85
N ARG A 3 22.24 22.90 14.28
CA ARG A 3 20.80 23.08 14.05
C ARG A 3 20.24 24.34 14.72
N THR A 4 20.83 24.78 15.83
CA THR A 4 20.43 25.99 16.55
C THR A 4 20.64 27.23 15.70
N VAL A 5 21.77 27.33 15.00
CA VAL A 5 22.06 28.47 14.12
C VAL A 5 21.10 28.54 12.93
N LEU A 6 20.72 27.40 12.35
CA LEU A 6 19.75 27.33 11.25
C LEU A 6 18.34 27.72 11.71
N ASN A 7 17.91 27.26 12.90
CA ASN A 7 16.62 27.66 13.48
C ASN A 7 16.57 29.18 13.72
N ILE A 8 17.63 29.78 14.27
CA ILE A 8 17.71 31.24 14.46
C ILE A 8 17.66 31.99 13.11
N ALA A 9 18.30 31.46 12.07
CA ALA A 9 18.27 32.06 10.73
C ALA A 9 16.88 32.04 10.09
N ASN A 10 16.06 31.05 10.45
CA ASN A 10 14.66 30.94 10.04
C ASN A 10 13.77 31.96 10.78
N ASP A 11 13.92 32.07 12.10
CA ASP A 11 13.04 32.89 12.94
C ASP A 11 13.31 34.40 12.84
N VAL A 12 14.51 34.80 12.39
CA VAL A 12 14.92 36.22 12.35
C VAL A 12 15.46 36.59 10.96
N PRO A 13 14.58 36.99 10.01
CA PRO A 13 15.00 37.58 8.75
C PRO A 13 15.78 38.88 9.04
N ASP A 14 16.92 39.08 8.37
CA ASP A 14 17.85 40.23 8.54
C ASP A 14 18.90 40.17 9.66
N THR A 15 19.60 39.03 9.80
CA THR A 15 20.79 38.93 10.67
C THR A 15 22.02 38.40 9.93
N GLY A 16 23.22 38.71 10.47
CA GLY A 16 24.48 38.10 10.03
C GLY A 16 24.49 36.56 10.10
N VAL A 17 23.51 35.96 10.79
CA VAL A 17 23.30 34.51 10.88
C VAL A 17 22.90 33.90 9.53
N ARG A 18 22.07 34.57 8.73
CA ARG A 18 21.72 34.08 7.38
C ARG A 18 22.92 34.10 6.43
N ALA A 19 23.77 35.13 6.53
CA ALA A 19 25.03 35.18 5.78
C ALA A 19 25.98 34.03 6.18
N LEU A 20 26.06 33.70 7.47
CA LEU A 20 26.81 32.53 7.95
C LEU A 20 26.24 31.21 7.44
N ALA A 21 24.90 31.06 7.40
CA ALA A 21 24.23 29.90 6.84
C ALA A 21 24.55 29.73 5.33
N ASN A 22 24.51 30.82 4.56
CA ASN A 22 24.86 30.81 3.15
C ASN A 22 26.33 30.45 2.90
N LEU A 23 27.26 31.07 3.63
CA LEU A 23 28.70 30.76 3.55
C LEU A 23 29.00 29.31 3.92
N TRP A 24 28.29 28.77 4.91
CA TRP A 24 28.39 27.36 5.25
C TRP A 24 27.89 26.47 4.11
N PHE A 25 26.72 26.78 3.54
CA PHE A 25 26.16 26.00 2.44
C PHE A 25 27.08 26.00 1.22
N ASP A 26 27.65 27.14 0.84
CA ASP A 26 28.63 27.24 -0.27
C ASP A 26 29.83 26.30 -0.09
N LYS A 27 30.26 26.08 1.16
CA LYS A 27 31.32 25.13 1.48
C LYS A 27 30.85 23.68 1.37
N ILE A 28 29.64 23.39 1.83
CA ILE A 28 29.06 22.04 1.82
C ILE A 28 28.76 21.57 0.39
N SER A 29 28.26 22.45 -0.49
CA SER A 29 27.90 22.10 -1.86
C SER A 29 29.10 21.71 -2.75
N THR A 30 30.33 21.89 -2.25
CA THR A 30 31.57 21.49 -2.94
C THR A 30 32.21 20.22 -2.38
N MET A 31 31.62 19.63 -1.33
CA MET A 31 32.14 18.40 -0.71
C MET A 31 31.76 17.15 -1.50
N GLU A 32 32.46 16.05 -1.23
CA GLU A 32 32.03 14.72 -1.68
C GLU A 32 30.74 14.33 -0.95
N ILE A 33 29.87 13.55 -1.61
CA ILE A 33 28.49 13.32 -1.18
C ILE A 33 28.40 12.65 0.20
N ASP A 34 29.33 11.76 0.49
CA ASP A 34 29.43 11.04 1.75
C ASP A 34 29.83 11.94 2.93
N GLU A 35 30.45 13.09 2.66
CA GLU A 35 30.83 14.10 3.65
C GLU A 35 29.71 15.15 3.91
N ILE A 36 28.65 15.17 3.09
CA ILE A 36 27.59 16.17 3.19
C ILE A 36 26.67 15.86 4.39
N PRO A 37 26.51 16.79 5.36
CA PRO A 37 25.58 16.62 6.46
C PRO A 37 24.14 16.90 6.01
N LEU A 38 23.52 15.98 5.28
CA LEU A 38 22.20 16.14 4.65
C LEU A 38 21.09 16.55 5.64
N ALA A 39 21.14 16.08 6.89
CA ALA A 39 20.19 16.51 7.94
C ALA A 39 20.30 18.01 8.27
N LEU A 40 21.48 18.61 8.13
CA LEU A 40 21.65 20.06 8.28
C LEU A 40 21.24 20.81 7.00
N VAL A 41 21.42 20.20 5.83
CA VAL A 41 20.93 20.75 4.56
C VAL A 41 19.41 20.83 4.55
N GLU A 42 18.72 19.83 5.11
CA GLU A 42 17.27 19.87 5.34
C GLU A 42 16.87 21.04 6.24
N GLY A 43 17.60 21.29 7.33
CA GLY A 43 17.36 22.46 8.18
C GLY A 43 17.58 23.79 7.46
N TYR A 44 18.56 23.83 6.54
CA TYR A 44 18.87 25.01 5.73
C TYR A 44 17.78 25.31 4.70
N SER A 45 17.14 24.29 4.12
CA SER A 45 16.06 24.49 3.14
C SER A 45 14.82 25.19 3.73
N GLY A 46 14.71 25.24 5.06
CA GLY A 46 13.62 25.92 5.75
C GLY A 46 13.77 27.43 5.88
N ILE A 47 14.93 28.04 5.58
CA ILE A 47 15.22 29.45 5.91
C ILE A 47 14.43 30.45 5.03
N ASP A 48 14.50 30.27 3.72
CA ASP A 48 13.79 31.07 2.72
C ASP A 48 13.74 30.34 1.37
N GLU A 49 13.03 30.91 0.39
CA GLU A 49 12.88 30.32 -0.95
C GLU A 49 14.23 30.11 -1.66
N THR A 50 15.20 31.03 -1.47
CA THR A 50 16.54 30.91 -2.10
C THR A 50 17.33 29.77 -1.47
N SER A 51 17.29 29.63 -0.14
CA SER A 51 17.91 28.51 0.57
C SER A 51 17.25 27.17 0.21
N ALA A 52 15.92 27.15 0.05
CA ALA A 52 15.18 25.97 -0.38
C ALA A 52 15.60 25.52 -1.79
N ASP A 53 15.66 26.43 -2.77
CA ASP A 53 16.12 26.11 -4.13
C ASP A 53 17.55 25.57 -4.14
N ARG A 54 18.47 26.22 -3.41
CA ARG A 54 19.86 25.75 -3.33
C ARG A 54 19.97 24.35 -2.73
N ALA A 55 19.23 24.09 -1.65
CA ALA A 55 19.19 22.78 -1.01
C ALA A 55 18.58 21.71 -1.94
N ALA A 56 17.53 22.06 -2.70
CA ALA A 56 16.91 21.17 -3.68
C ALA A 56 17.85 20.85 -4.85
N VAL A 57 18.61 21.83 -5.37
CA VAL A 57 19.66 21.58 -6.39
C VAL A 57 20.68 20.58 -5.89
N LEU A 58 21.15 20.75 -4.64
CA LEU A 58 22.10 19.80 -4.04
C LEU A 58 21.46 18.41 -3.88
N ALA A 59 20.21 18.33 -3.43
CA ALA A 59 19.51 17.05 -3.29
C ALA A 59 19.32 16.32 -4.63
N ARG A 60 18.97 17.04 -5.70
CA ARG A 60 18.90 16.46 -7.06
C ARG A 60 20.26 15.93 -7.51
N ALA A 61 21.33 16.71 -7.32
CA ALA A 61 22.70 16.25 -7.63
C ALA A 61 23.09 15.01 -6.82
N VAL A 62 22.67 14.91 -5.55
CA VAL A 62 22.86 13.72 -4.72
C VAL A 62 22.06 12.53 -5.26
N LEU A 63 20.83 12.71 -5.74
CA LEU A 63 20.02 11.63 -6.33
C LEU A 63 20.59 11.13 -7.67
N ASP A 64 21.10 12.04 -8.50
CA ASP A 64 21.67 11.71 -9.81
C ASP A 64 23.05 11.02 -9.72
N SER A 65 23.67 11.05 -8.54
CA SER A 65 25.02 10.54 -8.37
C SER A 65 25.03 9.01 -8.21
N PRO A 66 25.76 8.27 -9.09
CA PRO A 66 25.77 6.83 -9.06
C PRO A 66 26.40 6.31 -7.76
N ARG A 67 25.70 5.38 -7.10
CA ARG A 67 26.20 4.72 -5.88
C ARG A 67 25.61 3.32 -5.74
N GLU A 68 26.38 2.44 -5.12
CA GLU A 68 25.88 1.12 -4.73
C GLU A 68 25.01 1.29 -3.47
N PRO A 69 23.74 0.87 -3.50
CA PRO A 69 22.90 0.94 -2.32
C PRO A 69 23.44 -0.03 -1.25
N GLN A 70 23.32 0.34 0.01
CA GLN A 70 23.84 -0.45 1.12
C GLN A 70 23.00 -1.71 1.28
N ALA A 71 23.64 -2.88 1.20
CA ALA A 71 22.99 -4.13 1.56
C ALA A 71 22.70 -4.12 3.07
N LEU A 72 21.42 -4.19 3.44
CA LEU A 72 21.01 -4.55 4.78
C LEU A 72 20.98 -6.09 4.91
N PHE A 73 20.60 -6.61 6.07
CA PHE A 73 20.37 -8.05 6.22
C PHE A 73 19.22 -8.52 5.30
N GLY A 74 19.50 -9.51 4.44
CA GLY A 74 18.61 -9.99 3.37
C GLY A 74 18.86 -9.26 2.05
N ASP A 75 18.17 -9.64 0.97
CA ASP A 75 18.29 -9.00 -0.35
C ASP A 75 17.69 -7.57 -0.40
N VAL A 76 17.57 -6.89 0.75
CA VAL A 76 17.06 -5.53 0.88
C VAL A 76 18.22 -4.55 0.77
N THR A 77 18.21 -3.77 -0.30
CA THR A 77 19.14 -2.66 -0.50
C THR A 77 18.55 -1.36 0.02
N TYR A 78 19.34 -0.54 0.71
CA TYR A 78 18.93 0.75 1.28
C TYR A 78 19.89 1.85 0.85
N ASP A 79 19.35 2.94 0.30
CA ASP A 79 20.11 4.15 0.00
C ASP A 79 19.82 5.24 1.04
N PRO A 80 20.64 5.38 2.10
CA PRO A 80 20.45 6.43 3.11
C PRO A 80 20.59 7.83 2.54
N TYR A 81 21.45 8.03 1.53
CA TYR A 81 21.69 9.34 0.94
C TYR A 81 20.54 9.74 0.02
N GLY A 82 20.03 8.82 -0.78
CA GLY A 82 18.83 9.00 -1.59
C GLY A 82 17.62 9.35 -0.72
N THR A 83 17.38 8.55 0.33
CA THR A 83 16.28 8.80 1.29
C THR A 83 16.38 10.19 1.93
N ALA A 84 17.59 10.62 2.31
CA ALA A 84 17.81 11.94 2.89
C ALA A 84 17.65 13.07 1.86
N ALA A 85 18.09 12.88 0.61
CA ALA A 85 17.92 13.83 -0.48
C ALA A 85 16.44 14.02 -0.85
N GLU A 86 15.67 12.94 -0.97
CA GLU A 86 14.22 13.02 -1.16
C GLU A 86 13.54 13.80 -0.03
N LYS A 87 13.98 13.57 1.22
CA LYS A 87 13.47 14.32 2.38
C LYS A 87 13.77 15.82 2.27
N ILE A 88 14.95 16.20 1.80
CA ILE A 88 15.30 17.61 1.53
C ILE A 88 14.36 18.20 0.48
N LEU A 89 14.09 17.49 -0.63
CA LEU A 89 13.17 17.94 -1.67
C LEU A 89 11.76 18.15 -1.12
N ARG A 90 11.23 17.18 -0.37
CA ARG A 90 9.91 17.32 0.27
C ARG A 90 9.87 18.51 1.23
N THR A 91 10.85 18.65 2.11
CA THR A 91 10.89 19.76 3.07
C THR A 91 11.00 21.12 2.36
N ALA A 92 11.84 21.23 1.32
CA ALA A 92 11.97 22.43 0.52
C ALA A 92 10.65 22.80 -0.19
N PHE A 93 9.97 21.80 -0.77
CA PHE A 93 8.68 21.97 -1.43
C PHE A 93 7.57 22.40 -0.45
N LEU A 94 7.41 21.69 0.68
CA LEU A 94 6.40 21.99 1.70
C LEU A 94 6.57 23.39 2.30
N ARG A 95 7.82 23.88 2.40
CA ARG A 95 8.12 25.18 3.04
C ARG A 95 7.99 26.38 2.10
N SER A 96 8.46 26.26 0.87
CA SER A 96 8.55 27.41 -0.05
C SER A 96 7.93 27.17 -1.42
N CYS A 97 7.51 25.94 -1.71
CA CYS A 97 7.10 25.50 -3.04
C CYS A 97 8.14 25.89 -4.10
N SER A 98 9.41 25.63 -3.79
CA SER A 98 10.56 26.03 -4.61
C SER A 98 10.52 25.38 -6.00
N ARG A 99 11.09 26.05 -7.02
CA ARG A 99 11.14 25.55 -8.40
C ARG A 99 11.89 24.23 -8.46
N GLU A 100 13.08 24.21 -7.89
CA GLU A 100 13.98 23.05 -7.96
C GLU A 100 13.45 21.88 -7.15
N ALA A 101 12.77 22.14 -6.03
CA ALA A 101 12.10 21.10 -5.26
C ALA A 101 10.93 20.48 -6.05
N THR A 102 10.12 21.31 -6.73
CA THR A 102 9.03 20.83 -7.57
C THR A 102 9.55 19.96 -8.72
N HIS A 103 10.59 20.42 -9.44
CA HIS A 103 11.21 19.63 -10.52
C HIS A 103 11.76 18.30 -9.99
N GLY A 104 12.47 18.30 -8.85
CA GLY A 104 13.00 17.09 -8.25
C GLY A 104 11.92 16.09 -7.81
N LEU A 105 10.80 16.57 -7.25
CA LEU A 105 9.67 15.70 -6.92
C LEU A 105 9.01 15.10 -8.16
N LEU A 106 8.89 15.87 -9.26
CA LEU A 106 8.35 15.36 -10.52
C LEU A 106 9.28 14.36 -11.20
N ASP A 107 10.60 14.57 -11.14
CA ASP A 107 11.59 13.61 -11.62
C ASP A 107 11.49 12.28 -10.86
N LEU A 108 11.32 12.33 -9.53
CA LEU A 108 11.10 11.13 -8.71
C LEU A 108 9.77 10.45 -9.03
N ALA A 109 8.70 11.22 -9.23
CA ALA A 109 7.36 10.72 -9.51
C ALA A 109 7.29 9.88 -10.79
N VAL A 110 8.11 10.19 -11.80
CA VAL A 110 8.14 9.45 -13.08
C VAL A 110 8.45 7.96 -12.89
N SER A 111 9.26 7.60 -11.88
CA SER A 111 9.67 6.22 -11.62
C SER A 111 9.08 5.62 -10.34
N ASP A 112 8.26 6.37 -9.61
CA ASP A 112 7.64 5.91 -8.36
C ASP A 112 6.28 5.25 -8.66
N GLU A 113 6.26 3.92 -8.70
CA GLU A 113 5.05 3.13 -8.96
C GLU A 113 4.26 2.80 -7.68
N ARG A 114 4.71 3.27 -6.50
CA ARG A 114 4.08 2.92 -5.23
C ARG A 114 2.64 3.48 -5.15
N PRO A 115 1.69 2.78 -4.49
CA PRO A 115 0.33 3.28 -4.31
C PRO A 115 0.26 4.57 -3.48
N ARG A 116 -0.04 5.71 -4.13
CA ARG A 116 -0.10 7.06 -3.51
C ARG A 116 -0.80 7.11 -2.15
N HIS A 117 -1.99 6.53 -2.01
CA HIS A 117 -2.79 6.58 -0.78
C HIS A 117 -2.14 5.86 0.42
N GLN A 118 -1.25 4.90 0.18
CA GLN A 118 -0.57 4.14 1.24
C GLN A 118 0.79 4.75 1.61
N HIS A 119 1.28 5.70 0.80
CA HIS A 119 2.62 6.26 0.90
C HIS A 119 2.55 7.79 0.99
N PRO A 120 2.42 8.36 2.20
CA PRO A 120 2.31 9.82 2.39
C PRO A 120 3.58 10.58 1.94
N ASP A 121 4.70 9.87 1.79
CA ASP A 121 5.97 10.38 1.29
C ASP A 121 6.10 10.33 -0.25
N HIS A 122 5.12 9.76 -0.96
CA HIS A 122 5.12 9.68 -2.43
C HIS A 122 5.13 11.10 -3.04
N PRO A 123 6.00 11.41 -4.03
CA PRO A 123 6.17 12.77 -4.54
C PRO A 123 4.86 13.41 -5.04
N MET A 124 4.05 12.68 -5.81
CA MET A 124 2.74 13.18 -6.26
C MET A 124 1.75 13.40 -5.12
N ARG A 125 1.80 12.60 -4.04
CA ARG A 125 0.93 12.79 -2.89
C ARG A 125 1.31 14.08 -2.14
N VAL A 126 2.60 14.34 -2.00
CA VAL A 126 3.11 15.59 -1.41
C VAL A 126 2.66 16.81 -2.23
N ILE A 127 2.70 16.73 -3.57
CA ILE A 127 2.22 17.81 -4.45
C ILE A 127 0.70 18.00 -4.31
N GLN A 128 -0.06 16.90 -4.26
CA GLN A 128 -1.51 16.92 -4.05
C GLN A 128 -1.88 17.61 -2.74
N ASP A 129 -1.26 17.19 -1.64
CA ASP A 129 -1.53 17.72 -0.30
C ASP A 129 -1.28 19.24 -0.24
N MET A 130 -0.22 19.71 -0.90
CA MET A 130 0.07 21.15 -1.00
C MET A 130 -0.86 21.90 -1.94
N ALA A 131 -1.30 21.28 -3.04
CA ALA A 131 -2.27 21.90 -3.94
C ALA A 131 -3.64 22.08 -3.27
N HIS A 132 -4.05 21.13 -2.41
CA HIS A 132 -5.32 21.20 -1.70
C HIS A 132 -5.24 21.87 -0.32
N TYR A 133 -4.04 22.27 0.13
CA TYR A 133 -3.77 22.75 1.48
C TYR A 133 -4.70 23.89 1.92
N LEU A 134 -5.37 23.66 3.05
CA LEU A 134 -6.17 24.64 3.79
C LEU A 134 -5.45 25.00 5.09
N ASP A 135 -4.98 26.23 5.19
CA ASP A 135 -4.35 26.74 6.41
C ASP A 135 -5.43 27.07 7.47
N PRO A 136 -5.24 26.68 8.73
CA PRO A 136 -6.23 26.94 9.79
C PRO A 136 -6.44 28.43 10.07
N ASP A 137 -5.41 29.27 9.88
CA ASP A 137 -5.46 30.70 10.20
C ASP A 137 -5.70 31.55 8.95
N LEU A 138 -5.12 31.16 7.81
CA LEU A 138 -5.14 31.93 6.57
C LEU A 138 -6.17 31.43 5.56
N GLY A 139 -6.72 30.22 5.72
CA GLY A 139 -7.60 29.59 4.74
C GLY A 139 -6.84 29.06 3.51
N PRO A 140 -7.51 28.90 2.36
CA PRO A 140 -6.87 28.41 1.13
C PRO A 140 -5.75 29.36 0.68
N VAL A 141 -4.58 28.80 0.34
CA VAL A 141 -3.42 29.59 -0.11
C VAL A 141 -3.32 29.56 -1.64
N ASP A 142 -4.14 30.37 -2.31
CA ASP A 142 -4.30 30.35 -3.78
C ASP A 142 -2.97 30.46 -4.55
N THR A 143 -2.02 31.24 -4.03
CA THR A 143 -0.72 31.45 -4.70
C THR A 143 0.14 30.18 -4.81
N LEU A 144 -0.12 29.15 -4.01
CA LEU A 144 0.63 27.88 -4.10
C LEU A 144 0.29 27.13 -5.38
N ARG A 145 -0.99 27.04 -5.73
CA ARG A 145 -1.46 26.38 -6.96
C ARG A 145 -0.85 27.01 -8.21
N ASP A 146 -0.76 28.34 -8.24
CA ASP A 146 -0.15 29.09 -9.33
C ASP A 146 1.34 28.75 -9.50
N ARG A 147 2.08 28.64 -8.38
CA ARG A 147 3.49 28.27 -8.37
C ARG A 147 3.70 26.83 -8.80
N ILE A 148 2.94 25.89 -8.21
CA ILE A 148 2.99 24.46 -8.55
C ILE A 148 2.76 24.28 -10.05
N LEU A 149 1.68 24.88 -10.59
CA LEU A 149 1.38 24.81 -12.01
C LEU A 149 2.49 25.42 -12.87
N LYS A 150 2.98 26.61 -12.50
CA LYS A 150 4.06 27.27 -13.24
C LYS A 150 5.30 26.38 -13.33
N TYR A 151 5.76 25.83 -12.21
CA TYR A 151 6.98 25.02 -12.17
C TYR A 151 6.78 23.65 -12.83
N ALA A 152 5.62 23.03 -12.70
CA ALA A 152 5.30 21.80 -13.43
C ALA A 152 5.28 22.02 -14.96
N LEU A 153 4.78 23.18 -15.42
CA LEU A 153 4.81 23.54 -16.84
C LEU A 153 6.24 23.81 -17.34
N GLU A 154 7.06 24.51 -16.55
CA GLU A 154 8.48 24.73 -16.88
C GLU A 154 9.23 23.40 -16.98
N TRP A 155 9.05 22.51 -16.00
CA TRP A 155 9.62 21.16 -16.01
C TRP A 155 9.17 20.35 -17.23
N PHE A 156 7.89 20.39 -17.56
CA PHE A 156 7.37 19.68 -18.73
C PHE A 156 7.97 20.21 -20.04
N ASP A 157 8.07 21.53 -20.19
CA ASP A 157 8.58 22.18 -21.40
C ASP A 157 10.07 21.89 -21.67
N GLU A 158 10.85 21.52 -20.66
CA GLU A 158 12.27 21.16 -20.80
C GLU A 158 12.47 19.89 -21.64
N ASP A 159 11.59 18.89 -21.52
CA ASP A 159 11.62 17.64 -22.31
C ASP A 159 10.21 17.00 -22.45
N PRO A 160 9.36 17.49 -23.38
CA PRO A 160 8.00 17.00 -23.53
C PRO A 160 7.94 15.54 -24.01
N ASN A 161 7.67 14.62 -23.08
CA ASN A 161 7.53 13.19 -23.37
C ASN A 161 6.30 12.58 -22.68
N ALA A 162 6.02 11.30 -22.97
CA ALA A 162 4.83 10.62 -22.48
C ALA A 162 4.77 10.55 -20.94
N ALA A 163 5.89 10.18 -20.29
CA ALA A 163 5.95 10.09 -18.83
C ALA A 163 5.75 11.47 -18.17
N ARG A 164 6.34 12.53 -18.74
CA ARG A 164 6.13 13.90 -18.24
C ARG A 164 4.71 14.40 -18.46
N TRP A 165 4.03 13.96 -19.51
CA TRP A 165 2.61 14.25 -19.71
C TRP A 165 1.73 13.64 -18.61
N GLU A 166 2.00 12.41 -18.20
CA GLU A 166 1.25 11.77 -17.11
C GLU A 166 1.37 12.57 -15.83
N MET A 167 2.60 12.91 -15.44
CA MET A 167 2.83 13.70 -14.22
C MET A 167 2.24 15.10 -14.34
N LEU A 168 2.40 15.78 -15.48
CA LEU A 168 1.82 17.12 -15.69
C LEU A 168 0.29 17.08 -15.62
N ALA A 169 -0.36 16.11 -16.24
CA ALA A 169 -1.82 16.00 -16.25
C ALA A 169 -2.36 15.75 -14.84
N GLU A 170 -1.69 14.90 -14.06
CA GLU A 170 -2.04 14.64 -12.67
C GLU A 170 -1.81 15.87 -11.76
N VAL A 171 -0.69 16.59 -11.90
CA VAL A 171 -0.50 17.89 -11.22
C VAL A 171 -1.58 18.87 -11.63
N THR A 172 -1.93 18.90 -12.92
CA THR A 172 -2.99 19.77 -13.44
C THR A 172 -4.33 19.43 -12.79
N HIS A 173 -4.63 18.14 -12.62
CA HIS A 173 -5.80 17.72 -11.88
C HIS A 173 -5.79 18.26 -10.45
N TYR A 174 -4.71 18.08 -9.68
CA TYR A 174 -4.63 18.59 -8.31
C TYR A 174 -4.73 20.12 -8.22
N VAL A 175 -4.07 20.83 -9.13
CA VAL A 175 -4.12 22.29 -9.18
C VAL A 175 -5.52 22.78 -9.51
N PHE A 176 -6.17 22.18 -10.52
CA PHE A 176 -7.48 22.61 -11.01
C PHE A 176 -8.65 22.00 -10.24
N ASP A 177 -8.42 21.09 -9.30
CA ASP A 177 -9.45 20.55 -8.43
C ASP A 177 -9.94 21.63 -7.44
N PRO A 178 -11.20 22.07 -7.53
CA PRO A 178 -11.74 23.14 -6.69
C PRO A 178 -11.87 22.76 -5.20
N ARG A 179 -11.61 21.51 -4.81
CA ARG A 179 -11.60 21.05 -3.42
C ARG A 179 -10.41 21.60 -2.64
N VAL A 180 -10.62 21.82 -1.35
CA VAL A 180 -9.57 22.17 -0.36
C VAL A 180 -9.72 21.29 0.86
N GLU A 181 -8.60 20.89 1.46
CA GLU A 181 -8.56 20.07 2.66
C GLU A 181 -7.45 20.50 3.61
N GLY A 182 -7.69 20.34 4.91
CA GLY A 182 -6.70 20.61 5.93
C GLY A 182 -6.90 19.74 7.15
N ASN A 183 -5.79 19.35 7.77
CA ASN A 183 -5.77 18.62 9.03
C ASN A 183 -4.78 19.30 9.99
N TRP A 184 -5.21 19.53 11.23
CA TRP A 184 -4.35 20.12 12.24
C TRP A 184 -4.65 19.54 13.61
N SER A 185 -3.60 19.36 14.41
CA SER A 185 -3.74 18.98 15.81
C SER A 185 -4.15 20.21 16.61
N ASP A 186 -5.09 20.04 17.54
CA ASP A 186 -5.46 21.13 18.45
C ASP A 186 -4.31 21.37 19.44
N PRO A 187 -3.67 22.56 19.45
CA PRO A 187 -2.60 22.86 20.41
C PRO A 187 -3.09 22.84 21.88
N GLY A 188 -4.40 22.95 22.12
CA GLY A 188 -5.02 22.81 23.44
C GLY A 188 -5.36 21.36 23.84
N SER A 189 -5.30 20.41 22.90
CA SER A 189 -5.65 19.01 23.12
C SER A 189 -4.93 18.08 22.13
N HIS A 190 -3.82 17.50 22.59
CA HIS A 190 -2.96 16.61 21.78
C HIS A 190 -3.63 15.31 21.30
N LEU A 191 -4.83 14.99 21.80
CA LEU A 191 -5.61 13.82 21.40
C LEU A 191 -6.68 14.13 20.34
N THR A 192 -6.78 15.38 19.90
CA THR A 192 -7.79 15.81 18.94
C THR A 192 -7.14 16.35 17.67
N VAL A 193 -7.55 15.78 16.54
CA VAL A 193 -7.22 16.27 15.21
C VAL A 193 -8.48 16.88 14.62
N THR A 194 -8.37 18.11 14.13
CA THR A 194 -9.42 18.74 13.33
C THR A 194 -9.15 18.41 11.87
N MET A 195 -10.17 17.92 11.17
CA MET A 195 -10.15 17.71 9.73
C MET A 195 -11.20 18.63 9.13
N SER A 196 -10.81 19.41 8.12
CA SER A 196 -11.68 20.32 7.40
C SER A 196 -11.58 20.06 5.91
N GLN A 197 -12.72 20.10 5.24
CA GLN A 197 -12.83 19.93 3.79
C GLN A 197 -13.83 20.97 3.27
N GLY A 198 -13.61 21.43 2.04
CA GLY A 198 -14.47 22.42 1.43
C GLY A 198 -14.17 22.65 -0.04
N VAL A 199 -14.77 23.72 -0.57
CA VAL A 199 -14.58 24.18 -1.94
C VAL A 199 -14.01 25.60 -1.88
N MET A 200 -13.11 25.93 -2.80
CA MET A 200 -12.56 27.28 -2.95
C MET A 200 -13.67 28.32 -3.19
N THR A 201 -13.40 29.58 -2.87
CA THR A 201 -14.34 30.67 -3.18
C THR A 201 -14.53 30.84 -4.70
N PRO A 202 -15.67 31.40 -5.16
CA PRO A 202 -15.91 31.62 -6.58
C PRO A 202 -14.83 32.49 -7.25
N GLU A 203 -14.29 33.50 -6.55
CA GLU A 203 -13.22 34.36 -7.04
C GLU A 203 -11.90 33.60 -7.24
N ALA A 204 -11.56 32.72 -6.29
CA ALA A 204 -10.35 31.91 -6.36
C ALA A 204 -10.46 30.85 -7.49
N MET A 205 -11.61 30.18 -7.60
CA MET A 205 -11.94 29.31 -8.73
C MET A 205 -11.81 30.06 -10.07
N GLY A 206 -12.35 31.29 -10.15
CA GLY A 206 -12.27 32.11 -11.36
C GLY A 206 -10.84 32.51 -11.74
N SER A 207 -9.98 32.73 -10.75
CA SER A 207 -8.55 33.04 -10.94
C SER A 207 -7.78 31.83 -11.47
N LEU A 208 -8.05 30.65 -10.90
CA LEU A 208 -7.47 29.38 -11.33
C LEU A 208 -7.79 29.08 -12.81
N LEU A 209 -9.05 29.27 -13.23
CA LEU A 209 -9.46 29.11 -14.63
C LEU A 209 -8.70 30.01 -15.62
N ALA A 210 -8.17 31.16 -15.17
CA ALA A 210 -7.36 32.04 -16.03
C ALA A 210 -6.04 31.38 -16.46
N HIS A 211 -5.61 30.32 -15.78
CA HIS A 211 -4.41 29.56 -16.13
C HIS A 211 -4.66 28.38 -17.06
N TRP A 212 -5.91 27.98 -17.30
CA TRP A 212 -6.23 26.80 -18.13
C TRP A 212 -5.69 26.93 -19.57
N ASN A 213 -5.65 28.14 -20.13
CA ASN A 213 -5.08 28.37 -21.47
C ASN A 213 -3.62 27.89 -21.60
N LYS A 214 -2.86 27.85 -20.50
CA LYS A 214 -1.50 27.29 -20.49
C LYS A 214 -1.52 25.78 -20.74
N ILE A 215 -2.52 25.06 -20.24
CA ILE A 215 -2.73 23.63 -20.49
C ILE A 215 -3.28 23.41 -21.89
N ASP A 216 -4.35 24.11 -22.24
CA ASP A 216 -5.01 23.96 -23.55
C ASP A 216 -4.04 24.24 -24.71
N SER A 217 -3.16 25.23 -24.60
CA SER A 217 -2.13 25.49 -25.62
C SER A 217 -1.13 24.36 -25.81
N ARG A 218 -0.80 23.57 -24.78
CA ARG A 218 0.09 22.39 -24.88
C ARG A 218 -0.66 21.20 -25.48
N VAL A 219 -1.92 21.02 -25.11
CA VAL A 219 -2.84 20.00 -25.69
C VAL A 219 -3.10 20.25 -27.17
N ARG A 220 -3.13 21.52 -27.61
CA ARG A 220 -3.27 21.89 -29.04
C ARG A 220 -1.94 22.06 -29.76
N GLY A 221 -0.82 21.98 -29.03
CA GLY A 221 0.52 22.23 -29.55
C GLY A 221 1.22 20.96 -30.05
N HIS A 222 2.52 21.10 -30.38
CA HIS A 222 3.33 19.98 -30.87
C HIS A 222 3.52 18.86 -29.85
N ALA A 223 3.52 19.21 -28.55
CA ALA A 223 3.63 18.26 -27.45
C ALA A 223 2.42 17.31 -27.36
N ALA A 224 1.28 17.64 -27.97
CA ALA A 224 0.08 16.81 -27.94
C ALA A 224 0.30 15.39 -28.48
N SER A 225 1.28 15.20 -29.36
CA SER A 225 1.60 13.88 -29.95
C SER A 225 2.01 12.84 -28.89
N SER A 226 2.64 13.25 -27.79
CA SER A 226 3.10 12.36 -26.72
C SER A 226 2.10 12.17 -25.57
N ILE A 227 0.91 12.78 -25.62
CA ILE A 227 -0.09 12.58 -24.57
C ILE A 227 -0.60 11.13 -24.54
N THR A 228 -0.78 10.58 -23.34
CA THR A 228 -1.21 9.19 -23.09
C THR A 228 -2.67 9.11 -22.64
N HIS A 229 -3.28 7.92 -22.71
CA HIS A 229 -4.64 7.68 -22.19
C HIS A 229 -4.77 8.04 -20.70
N ARG A 230 -3.74 7.75 -19.89
CA ARG A 230 -3.70 8.12 -18.47
C ARG A 230 -3.76 9.62 -18.27
N ALA A 231 -2.94 10.39 -18.99
CA ALA A 231 -2.97 11.84 -18.92
C ALA A 231 -4.35 12.42 -19.32
N VAL A 232 -5.01 11.81 -20.30
CA VAL A 232 -6.37 12.20 -20.71
C VAL A 232 -7.42 11.87 -19.65
N ALA A 233 -7.26 10.76 -18.91
CA ALA A 233 -8.14 10.41 -17.79
C ALA A 233 -8.14 11.51 -16.71
N GLU A 234 -6.96 12.04 -16.37
CA GLU A 234 -6.83 13.16 -15.40
C GLU A 234 -7.56 14.42 -15.86
N PHE A 235 -7.56 14.74 -17.16
CA PHE A 235 -8.36 15.86 -17.68
C PHE A 235 -9.86 15.60 -17.61
N CYS A 236 -10.28 14.34 -17.69
CA CYS A 236 -11.67 13.99 -17.48
C CYS A 236 -12.06 14.08 -15.99
N GLU A 237 -11.18 13.75 -15.05
CA GLU A 237 -11.39 13.97 -13.61
C GLU A 237 -11.62 15.45 -13.27
N ILE A 238 -10.86 16.34 -13.94
CA ILE A 238 -11.07 17.78 -13.82
C ILE A 238 -12.48 18.12 -14.32
N PHE A 239 -12.87 17.65 -15.50
CA PHE A 239 -14.23 17.87 -16.01
C PHE A 239 -15.31 17.35 -15.04
N ASP A 240 -15.10 16.18 -14.45
CA ASP A 240 -16.02 15.56 -13.49
C ASP A 240 -16.19 16.44 -12.23
N SER A 241 -15.08 16.98 -11.70
CA SER A 241 -15.07 17.88 -10.55
C SER A 241 -15.79 19.20 -10.81
N TRP A 242 -15.49 19.85 -11.94
CA TRP A 242 -16.10 21.14 -12.30
C TRP A 242 -17.59 21.01 -12.68
N SER A 243 -17.96 19.92 -13.37
CA SER A 243 -19.36 19.63 -13.69
C SER A 243 -20.19 19.30 -12.45
N ALA A 244 -19.60 18.69 -11.41
CA ALA A 244 -20.27 18.48 -10.12
C ALA A 244 -20.70 19.81 -9.49
N ILE A 245 -19.77 20.76 -9.43
CA ILE A 245 -20.03 22.08 -8.82
C ILE A 245 -21.05 22.85 -9.64
N ALA A 246 -21.03 22.73 -10.97
CA ALA A 246 -22.01 23.38 -11.85
C ALA A 246 -23.46 23.04 -11.47
N VAL A 247 -23.71 21.84 -10.94
CA VAL A 247 -25.04 21.39 -10.48
C VAL A 247 -25.25 21.51 -8.98
N GLY A 248 -24.32 22.16 -8.26
CA GLY A 248 -24.44 22.41 -6.84
C GLY A 248 -23.93 21.28 -5.95
N ASN A 249 -23.35 20.22 -6.51
CA ASN A 249 -22.75 19.14 -5.74
C ASN A 249 -21.31 19.50 -5.36
N THR A 250 -21.05 19.63 -4.07
CA THR A 250 -19.73 19.90 -3.47
C THR A 250 -19.10 18.65 -2.84
N ASN A 251 -19.80 17.51 -2.85
CA ASN A 251 -19.46 16.27 -2.13
C ASN A 251 -19.29 16.43 -0.59
N HIS A 252 -19.70 17.57 0.00
CA HIS A 252 -19.57 17.88 1.43
C HIS A 252 -20.88 18.47 2.00
N GLU A 253 -20.95 18.62 3.33
CA GLU A 253 -22.09 19.23 4.03
C GLU A 253 -22.26 20.72 3.66
N GLY A 254 -22.89 20.99 2.52
CA GLY A 254 -23.23 22.34 2.06
C GLY A 254 -23.52 22.39 0.56
N GLU A 255 -24.64 23.01 0.19
CA GLU A 255 -24.96 23.24 -1.23
C GLU A 255 -24.04 24.32 -1.83
N ALA A 256 -23.56 24.12 -3.06
CA ALA A 256 -22.81 25.17 -3.74
C ALA A 256 -23.70 26.40 -3.99
N SER A 257 -23.18 27.59 -3.66
CA SER A 257 -23.88 28.85 -3.91
C SER A 257 -24.11 29.06 -5.42
N THR A 258 -25.03 29.96 -5.77
CA THR A 258 -25.28 30.32 -7.19
C THR A 258 -24.01 30.76 -7.91
N GLU A 259 -23.13 31.49 -7.24
CA GLU A 259 -21.86 31.96 -7.80
C GLU A 259 -20.89 30.79 -8.06
N HIS A 260 -20.80 29.82 -7.13
CA HIS A 260 -20.03 28.59 -7.36
C HIS A 260 -20.55 27.83 -8.58
N ARG A 261 -21.88 27.69 -8.72
CA ARG A 261 -22.48 27.00 -9.88
C ARG A 261 -22.14 27.68 -11.21
N VAL A 262 -22.18 29.01 -11.25
CA VAL A 262 -21.81 29.79 -12.46
C VAL A 262 -20.34 29.60 -12.82
N VAL A 263 -19.43 29.70 -11.85
CA VAL A 263 -17.99 29.51 -12.09
C VAL A 263 -17.68 28.05 -12.42
N GLY A 264 -18.36 27.11 -11.75
CA GLY A 264 -18.34 25.67 -12.02
C GLY A 264 -18.69 25.35 -13.48
N ALA A 265 -19.83 25.87 -13.96
CA ALA A 265 -20.29 25.69 -15.34
C ALA A 265 -19.29 26.24 -16.36
N ARG A 266 -18.73 27.43 -16.11
CA ARG A 266 -17.69 28.02 -16.97
C ARG A 266 -16.42 27.17 -17.01
N GLY A 267 -15.99 26.63 -15.87
CA GLY A 267 -14.84 25.73 -15.82
C GLY A 267 -15.08 24.42 -16.58
N ALA A 268 -16.25 23.80 -16.37
CA ALA A 268 -16.65 22.60 -17.10
C ALA A 268 -16.69 22.83 -18.62
N GLU A 269 -17.25 23.95 -19.08
CA GLU A 269 -17.27 24.33 -20.50
C GLU A 269 -15.86 24.49 -21.08
N LEU A 270 -14.96 25.12 -20.33
CA LEU A 270 -13.59 25.35 -20.75
C LEU A 270 -12.81 24.03 -20.89
N VAL A 271 -12.91 23.14 -19.90
CA VAL A 271 -12.28 21.82 -19.93
C VAL A 271 -12.88 20.96 -21.03
N LEU A 272 -14.21 20.97 -21.19
CA LEU A 272 -14.92 20.28 -22.26
C LEU A 272 -14.43 20.70 -23.65
N SER A 273 -14.11 21.98 -23.85
CA SER A 273 -13.56 22.47 -25.12
C SER A 273 -12.18 21.88 -25.46
N THR A 274 -11.38 21.57 -24.44
CA THR A 274 -10.09 20.89 -24.57
C THR A 274 -10.31 19.38 -24.80
N LEU A 275 -11.21 18.76 -24.04
CA LEU A 275 -11.60 17.36 -24.22
C LEU A 275 -12.19 17.08 -25.61
N ALA A 276 -12.95 18.01 -26.20
CA ALA A 276 -13.46 17.90 -27.55
C ALA A 276 -12.36 17.82 -28.63
N VAL A 277 -11.16 18.36 -28.36
CA VAL A 277 -9.99 18.17 -29.23
C VAL A 277 -9.43 16.77 -29.05
N LEU A 278 -9.27 16.35 -27.80
CA LEU A 278 -8.72 15.04 -27.44
C LEU A 278 -9.63 13.89 -27.91
N ALA A 279 -10.95 14.09 -27.92
CA ALA A 279 -11.94 13.14 -28.42
C ALA A 279 -11.70 12.69 -29.87
N LYS A 280 -10.99 13.49 -30.69
CA LYS A 280 -10.62 13.10 -32.05
C LYS A 280 -9.53 12.03 -32.12
N ARG A 281 -8.79 11.85 -31.04
CA ARG A 281 -7.69 10.90 -30.90
C ARG A 281 -8.00 9.79 -29.90
N PHE A 282 -8.72 10.13 -28.83
CA PHE A 282 -9.07 9.24 -27.73
C PHE A 282 -10.58 9.04 -27.73
N THR A 283 -11.02 7.92 -28.29
CA THR A 283 -12.44 7.58 -28.48
C THR A 283 -13.14 7.27 -27.17
N GLY A 284 -12.40 7.01 -26.08
CA GLY A 284 -12.95 6.90 -24.73
C GLY A 284 -13.47 8.22 -24.14
N VAL A 285 -12.96 9.38 -24.60
CA VAL A 285 -13.33 10.69 -24.04
C VAL A 285 -14.82 11.02 -24.20
N PRO A 286 -15.43 10.90 -25.40
CA PRO A 286 -16.87 11.13 -25.57
C PRO A 286 -17.73 10.29 -24.63
N ILE A 287 -17.40 9.00 -24.45
CA ILE A 287 -18.16 8.09 -23.61
C ILE A 287 -18.10 8.55 -22.15
N ARG A 288 -16.91 8.87 -21.63
CA ARG A 288 -16.74 9.38 -20.27
C ARG A 288 -17.50 10.67 -20.03
N VAL A 289 -17.32 11.65 -20.91
CA VAL A 289 -17.96 12.97 -20.81
C VAL A 289 -19.47 12.83 -20.82
N ASN A 290 -20.03 12.08 -21.77
CA ASN A 290 -21.48 11.93 -21.89
C ASN A 290 -22.08 11.18 -20.70
N LYS A 291 -21.39 10.13 -20.19
CA LYS A 291 -21.79 9.45 -18.96
C LYS A 291 -21.85 10.42 -17.79
N ARG A 292 -20.86 11.31 -17.66
CA ARG A 292 -20.87 12.36 -16.63
C ARG A 292 -22.03 13.33 -16.82
N LEU A 293 -22.25 13.82 -18.04
CA LEU A 293 -23.35 14.73 -18.35
C LEU A 293 -24.72 14.14 -18.03
N ALA A 294 -24.92 12.84 -18.30
CA ALA A 294 -26.14 12.12 -17.94
C ALA A 294 -26.37 12.08 -16.42
N LEU A 295 -25.33 11.78 -15.63
CA LEU A 295 -25.39 11.82 -14.15
C LEU A 295 -25.73 13.22 -13.63
N VAL A 296 -25.08 14.23 -14.21
CA VAL A 296 -25.28 15.64 -13.87
C VAL A 296 -26.72 16.08 -14.20
N SER A 297 -27.28 15.66 -15.33
CA SER A 297 -28.66 15.96 -15.71
C SER A 297 -29.69 15.29 -14.80
N MET A 298 -29.45 14.02 -14.44
CA MET A 298 -30.30 13.27 -13.52
C MET A 298 -30.42 13.98 -12.16
N TRP A 299 -29.29 14.38 -11.57
CA TRP A 299 -29.28 15.00 -10.25
C TRP A 299 -29.79 16.45 -10.23
N ASN A 300 -29.66 17.18 -11.34
CA ASN A 300 -30.08 18.58 -11.41
C ASN A 300 -31.57 18.77 -11.78
N SER A 301 -32.34 17.68 -11.96
CA SER A 301 -33.75 17.73 -12.40
C SER A 301 -33.97 18.58 -13.66
N GLY A 302 -33.00 18.57 -14.59
CA GLY A 302 -33.03 19.39 -15.80
C GLY A 302 -31.83 19.15 -16.73
N PRO A 303 -31.91 19.56 -18.02
CA PRO A 303 -30.84 19.37 -18.99
C PRO A 303 -29.62 20.24 -18.65
N THR A 304 -28.42 19.72 -18.91
CA THR A 304 -27.18 20.50 -18.83
C THR A 304 -27.09 21.45 -20.02
N THR A 305 -26.50 22.64 -19.83
CA THR A 305 -26.16 23.53 -20.96
C THR A 305 -24.90 23.10 -21.71
N LEU A 306 -24.17 22.13 -21.15
CA LEU A 306 -22.97 21.54 -21.75
C LEU A 306 -23.38 20.58 -22.88
N ALA A 307 -22.68 20.67 -24.00
CA ALA A 307 -22.94 19.83 -25.17
C ALA A 307 -22.32 18.43 -25.00
N GLU A 308 -23.07 17.41 -25.38
CA GLU A 308 -22.53 16.06 -25.54
C GLU A 308 -21.49 16.00 -26.67
N LEU A 309 -20.55 15.08 -26.54
CA LEU A 309 -19.56 14.78 -27.56
C LEU A 309 -20.04 13.57 -28.39
N PRO A 310 -19.85 13.56 -29.72
CA PRO A 310 -20.27 12.42 -30.55
C PRO A 310 -19.44 11.18 -30.21
N VAL A 311 -20.11 10.04 -30.02
CA VAL A 311 -19.47 8.72 -29.91
C VAL A 311 -19.47 8.10 -31.31
N GLU A 312 -18.29 7.96 -31.91
CA GLU A 312 -18.13 7.43 -33.29
C GLU A 312 -17.66 5.97 -33.31
N ASP A 313 -17.20 5.43 -32.19
CA ASP A 313 -16.63 4.07 -32.08
C ASP A 313 -17.64 3.09 -31.47
N ASP A 314 -18.36 2.38 -32.35
CA ASP A 314 -19.36 1.39 -31.97
C ASP A 314 -18.76 0.23 -31.18
N HIS A 315 -17.54 -0.22 -31.50
CA HIS A 315 -16.88 -1.30 -30.77
C HIS A 315 -16.57 -0.90 -29.35
N LEU A 316 -16.07 0.32 -29.14
CA LEU A 316 -15.80 0.84 -27.80
C LEU A 316 -17.07 1.07 -27.01
N ALA A 317 -18.13 1.60 -27.65
CA ALA A 317 -19.43 1.75 -27.01
C ALA A 317 -19.98 0.39 -26.51
N LEU A 318 -19.89 -0.66 -27.34
CA LEU A 318 -20.24 -2.03 -26.96
C LEU A 318 -19.29 -2.60 -25.90
N PHE A 319 -17.99 -2.28 -25.95
CA PHE A 319 -17.00 -2.80 -25.01
C PHE A 319 -17.20 -2.24 -23.60
N VAL A 320 -17.60 -0.96 -23.49
CA VAL A 320 -17.77 -0.27 -22.20
C VAL A 320 -19.17 -0.46 -21.64
N GLY A 321 -20.18 -0.41 -22.51
CA GLY A 321 -21.58 -0.41 -22.11
C GLY A 321 -22.01 0.89 -21.43
N ALA A 322 -23.32 1.12 -21.41
CA ALA A 322 -23.94 2.18 -20.62
C ALA A 322 -25.08 1.56 -19.83
N GLN A 323 -25.18 1.88 -18.54
CA GLN A 323 -26.35 1.59 -17.73
C GLN A 323 -27.08 2.90 -17.50
N GLU A 324 -28.36 2.96 -17.82
CA GLU A 324 -29.20 4.08 -17.42
C GLU A 324 -29.59 3.92 -15.94
N PRO A 325 -29.67 5.02 -15.17
CA PRO A 325 -29.94 4.95 -13.73
C PRO A 325 -31.24 4.24 -13.33
N ASP A 326 -32.22 4.18 -14.24
CA ASP A 326 -33.53 3.57 -14.03
C ASP A 326 -33.64 2.13 -14.61
N ASP A 327 -32.55 1.59 -15.18
CA ASP A 327 -32.56 0.25 -15.77
C ASP A 327 -32.76 -0.84 -14.70
N ASP A 328 -33.63 -1.81 -15.02
CA ASP A 328 -33.71 -3.05 -14.25
C ASP A 328 -32.39 -3.81 -14.39
N ILE A 329 -31.76 -4.12 -13.25
CA ILE A 329 -30.41 -4.70 -13.24
C ILE A 329 -30.34 -6.05 -13.95
N ASP A 330 -31.39 -6.88 -13.88
CA ASP A 330 -31.39 -8.19 -14.50
C ASP A 330 -31.56 -8.07 -16.02
N VAL A 331 -32.40 -7.14 -16.47
CA VAL A 331 -32.56 -6.81 -17.90
C VAL A 331 -31.27 -6.23 -18.47
N TRP A 332 -30.67 -5.26 -17.78
CA TRP A 332 -29.41 -4.65 -18.20
C TRP A 332 -28.28 -5.68 -18.29
N MET A 333 -28.14 -6.57 -17.30
CA MET A 333 -27.13 -7.63 -17.33
C MET A 333 -27.33 -8.61 -18.50
N ALA A 334 -28.58 -8.89 -18.88
CA ALA A 334 -28.88 -9.74 -20.03
C ALA A 334 -28.49 -9.06 -21.35
N ASP A 335 -28.90 -7.80 -21.54
CA ASP A 335 -28.56 -7.00 -22.72
C ASP A 335 -27.04 -6.79 -22.82
N ARG A 336 -26.38 -6.55 -21.68
CA ARG A 336 -24.92 -6.41 -21.59
C ARG A 336 -24.20 -7.66 -22.08
N ARG A 337 -24.66 -8.84 -21.67
CA ARG A 337 -24.08 -10.12 -22.13
C ARG A 337 -24.25 -10.31 -23.63
N GLU A 338 -25.40 -9.93 -24.20
CA GLU A 338 -25.64 -10.00 -25.64
C GLU A 338 -24.74 -9.03 -26.42
N GLN A 339 -24.57 -7.80 -25.94
CA GLN A 339 -23.66 -6.81 -26.53
C GLN A 339 -22.21 -7.31 -26.56
N LEU A 340 -21.71 -7.82 -25.43
CA LEU A 340 -20.36 -8.40 -25.35
C LEU A 340 -20.23 -9.62 -26.27
N THR A 341 -21.23 -10.49 -26.32
CA THR A 341 -21.25 -11.63 -27.25
C THR A 341 -21.17 -11.17 -28.72
N SER A 342 -21.90 -10.12 -29.07
CA SER A 342 -21.87 -9.53 -30.41
C SER A 342 -20.49 -8.95 -30.75
N LEU A 343 -19.89 -8.21 -29.81
CA LEU A 343 -18.54 -7.66 -29.97
C LEU A 343 -17.49 -8.76 -30.10
N ALA A 344 -17.57 -9.82 -29.30
CA ALA A 344 -16.66 -10.97 -29.37
C ALA A 344 -16.66 -11.62 -30.76
N ARG A 345 -17.85 -11.82 -31.35
CA ARG A 345 -17.98 -12.34 -32.72
C ARG A 345 -17.43 -11.38 -33.78
N ALA A 346 -17.62 -10.08 -33.58
CA ALA A 346 -17.07 -9.06 -34.48
C ALA A 346 -15.53 -9.08 -34.47
N LEU A 347 -14.91 -9.23 -33.29
CA LEU A 347 -13.47 -9.36 -33.13
C LEU A 347 -12.92 -10.67 -33.71
N ASP A 348 -13.61 -11.81 -33.52
CA ASP A 348 -13.20 -13.08 -34.16
C ASP A 348 -13.20 -12.97 -35.69
N ALA A 349 -14.16 -12.25 -36.26
CA ALA A 349 -14.24 -12.01 -37.71
C ALA A 349 -13.08 -11.17 -38.27
N LEU A 350 -12.34 -10.45 -37.43
CA LEU A 350 -11.14 -9.71 -37.84
C LEU A 350 -9.91 -10.61 -38.02
N MET A 351 -9.98 -11.88 -37.61
CA MET A 351 -8.84 -12.79 -37.44
C MET A 351 -7.97 -12.44 -36.23
N ALA A 352 -7.12 -13.38 -35.81
CA ALA A 352 -6.41 -13.32 -34.53
C ALA A 352 -5.51 -12.08 -34.35
N ALA A 353 -4.68 -11.74 -35.34
CA ALA A 353 -3.72 -10.64 -35.18
C ALA A 353 -4.42 -9.27 -35.07
N GLU A 354 -5.35 -9.00 -35.98
CA GLU A 354 -6.14 -7.77 -35.99
C GLU A 354 -7.13 -7.72 -34.83
N GLY A 355 -7.74 -8.84 -34.46
CA GLY A 355 -8.65 -8.94 -33.33
C GLY A 355 -7.96 -8.71 -31.98
N VAL A 356 -6.76 -9.26 -31.77
CA VAL A 356 -5.93 -8.98 -30.57
C VAL A 356 -5.50 -7.50 -30.54
N ALA A 357 -5.12 -6.93 -31.69
CA ALA A 357 -4.75 -5.52 -31.77
C ALA A 357 -5.94 -4.60 -31.44
N GLU A 358 -7.13 -4.92 -31.95
CA GLU A 358 -8.36 -4.19 -31.64
C GLU A 358 -8.76 -4.35 -30.17
N TYR A 359 -8.65 -5.55 -29.59
CA TYR A 359 -8.83 -5.75 -28.15
C TYR A 359 -7.87 -4.88 -27.33
N GLY A 360 -6.59 -4.86 -27.68
CA GLY A 360 -5.58 -4.02 -27.01
C GLY A 360 -5.92 -2.54 -27.10
N ARG A 361 -6.39 -2.07 -28.27
CA ARG A 361 -6.88 -0.70 -28.46
C ARG A 361 -8.09 -0.40 -27.56
N LEU A 362 -9.08 -1.29 -27.52
CA LEU A 362 -10.28 -1.13 -26.69
C LEU A 362 -9.94 -1.04 -25.20
N VAL A 363 -9.02 -1.88 -24.71
CA VAL A 363 -8.52 -1.83 -23.33
C VAL A 363 -7.82 -0.51 -23.04
N ALA A 364 -6.96 -0.03 -23.94
CA ALA A 364 -6.29 1.26 -23.78
C ALA A 364 -7.28 2.43 -23.77
N GLU A 365 -8.26 2.45 -24.67
CA GLU A 365 -9.30 3.49 -24.69
C GLU A 365 -10.20 3.44 -23.44
N ALA A 366 -10.55 2.25 -22.98
CA ALA A 366 -11.34 2.08 -21.76
C ALA A 366 -10.59 2.54 -20.50
N SER A 367 -9.25 2.60 -20.51
CA SER A 367 -8.47 3.13 -19.39
C SER A 367 -8.74 4.63 -19.13
N VAL A 368 -9.25 5.38 -20.12
CA VAL A 368 -9.67 6.78 -19.95
C VAL A 368 -10.88 6.89 -19.00
N LEU A 369 -11.63 5.81 -18.81
CA LEU A 369 -12.91 5.81 -18.09
C LEU A 369 -12.77 5.74 -16.56
N ASP A 370 -11.56 5.52 -16.02
CA ASP A 370 -11.25 5.36 -14.58
C ASP A 370 -12.09 4.30 -13.82
N VAL A 371 -12.81 3.46 -14.55
CA VAL A 371 -13.47 2.27 -14.00
C VAL A 371 -12.52 1.09 -14.17
N ASN A 372 -12.55 0.13 -13.24
CA ASN A 372 -12.09 -1.24 -13.50
C ASN A 372 -12.80 -1.73 -14.77
N HIS A 373 -12.18 -1.49 -15.93
CA HIS A 373 -12.80 -1.76 -17.21
C HIS A 373 -12.94 -3.28 -17.35
N GLU A 374 -14.01 -3.70 -18.00
CA GLU A 374 -14.38 -5.12 -18.14
C GLU A 374 -13.40 -5.91 -19.02
N GLY A 375 -12.18 -5.43 -19.31
CA GLY A 375 -11.22 -6.08 -20.20
C GLY A 375 -10.95 -7.54 -19.83
N ALA A 376 -10.67 -7.80 -18.55
CA ALA A 376 -10.48 -9.18 -18.07
C ALA A 376 -11.76 -10.03 -18.18
N LEU A 377 -12.95 -9.45 -17.94
CA LEU A 377 -14.23 -10.15 -18.06
C LEU A 377 -14.58 -10.46 -19.52
N PHE A 378 -14.36 -9.47 -20.40
CA PHE A 378 -14.58 -9.58 -21.83
C PHE A 378 -13.62 -10.56 -22.49
N ALA A 379 -12.36 -10.65 -22.03
CA ALA A 379 -11.40 -11.64 -22.52
C ALA A 379 -11.95 -13.08 -22.41
N GLY A 380 -12.66 -13.41 -21.31
CA GLY A 380 -13.37 -14.68 -21.16
C GLY A 380 -14.46 -14.87 -22.23
N THR A 381 -15.31 -13.86 -22.41
CA THR A 381 -16.39 -13.88 -23.43
C THR A 381 -15.82 -14.00 -24.84
N LEU A 382 -14.72 -13.30 -25.14
CA LEU A 382 -14.03 -13.39 -26.42
C LEU A 382 -13.49 -14.80 -26.65
N ALA A 383 -12.78 -15.37 -25.68
CA ALA A 383 -12.24 -16.72 -25.76
C ALA A 383 -13.33 -17.79 -25.98
N GLU A 384 -14.52 -17.64 -25.42
CA GLU A 384 -15.65 -18.54 -25.69
C GLU A 384 -16.10 -18.56 -27.16
N HIS A 385 -15.86 -17.47 -27.89
CA HIS A 385 -16.35 -17.27 -29.26
C HIS A 385 -15.27 -17.35 -30.35
N VAL A 386 -13.98 -17.42 -30.00
CA VAL A 386 -12.93 -17.52 -31.02
C VAL A 386 -12.95 -18.87 -31.74
N THR A 387 -12.75 -18.84 -33.06
CA THR A 387 -12.80 -20.06 -33.88
C THR A 387 -11.53 -20.92 -33.75
N ASN A 388 -10.36 -20.31 -33.50
CA ASN A 388 -9.08 -21.00 -33.34
C ASN A 388 -8.28 -20.41 -32.15
N PRO A 389 -8.51 -20.91 -30.92
CA PRO A 389 -7.92 -20.33 -29.72
C PRO A 389 -6.38 -20.42 -29.68
N GLY A 390 -5.76 -21.42 -30.33
CA GLY A 390 -4.30 -21.53 -30.39
C GLY A 390 -3.63 -20.40 -31.17
N VAL A 391 -4.19 -20.04 -32.34
CA VAL A 391 -3.68 -18.91 -33.16
C VAL A 391 -3.92 -17.57 -32.46
N TRP A 392 -5.06 -17.44 -31.76
CA TRP A 392 -5.34 -16.28 -30.91
C TRP A 392 -4.37 -16.18 -29.73
N LEU A 393 -4.00 -17.30 -29.10
CA LEU A 393 -3.02 -17.34 -28.01
C LEU A 393 -1.64 -16.91 -28.49
N GLU A 394 -1.18 -17.41 -29.63
CA GLU A 394 0.09 -17.01 -30.26
C GLU A 394 0.13 -15.50 -30.55
N ALA A 395 -0.94 -14.96 -31.14
CA ALA A 395 -1.08 -13.52 -31.39
C ALA A 395 -1.10 -12.71 -30.09
N SER A 396 -1.77 -13.22 -29.04
CA SER A 396 -1.84 -12.57 -27.73
C SER A 396 -0.48 -12.53 -27.03
N ILE A 397 0.30 -13.60 -27.09
CA ILE A 397 1.67 -13.65 -26.57
C ILE A 397 2.55 -12.64 -27.32
N SER A 398 2.46 -12.63 -28.66
CA SER A 398 3.24 -11.71 -29.51
C SER A 398 2.93 -10.24 -29.25
N ALA A 399 1.67 -9.92 -28.91
CA ALA A 399 1.22 -8.57 -28.60
C ALA A 399 1.30 -8.22 -27.10
N ASN A 400 1.77 -9.13 -26.24
CA ASN A 400 1.74 -9.01 -24.78
C ASN A 400 0.34 -8.70 -24.22
N ALA A 401 -0.71 -9.27 -24.82
CA ALA A 401 -2.10 -9.05 -24.43
C ALA A 401 -2.50 -9.92 -23.22
N ARG A 402 -1.95 -9.59 -22.04
CA ARG A 402 -2.02 -10.43 -20.82
C ARG A 402 -3.39 -11.03 -20.53
N HIS A 403 -4.44 -10.20 -20.64
CA HIS A 403 -5.78 -10.56 -20.22
C HIS A 403 -6.42 -11.65 -21.09
N LEU A 404 -5.93 -11.84 -22.32
CA LEU A 404 -6.40 -12.89 -23.23
C LEU A 404 -5.71 -14.23 -22.97
N VAL A 405 -4.51 -14.24 -22.36
CA VAL A 405 -3.69 -15.45 -22.25
C VAL A 405 -4.40 -16.55 -21.47
N ALA A 406 -4.83 -16.27 -20.23
CA ALA A 406 -5.45 -17.31 -19.41
C ALA A 406 -6.77 -17.86 -20.00
N PRO A 407 -7.73 -17.02 -20.45
CA PRO A 407 -8.94 -17.51 -21.09
C PRO A 407 -8.70 -18.30 -22.38
N LEU A 408 -7.73 -17.90 -23.20
CA LEU A 408 -7.41 -18.60 -24.45
C LEU A 408 -6.72 -19.96 -24.20
N ILE A 409 -5.85 -20.06 -23.18
CA ILE A 409 -5.28 -21.35 -22.75
C ILE A 409 -6.41 -22.29 -22.33
N ALA A 410 -7.31 -21.82 -21.44
CA ALA A 410 -8.44 -22.61 -20.96
C ALA A 410 -9.35 -23.07 -22.12
N LYS A 411 -9.67 -22.18 -23.06
CA LYS A 411 -10.46 -22.52 -24.25
C LYS A 411 -9.76 -23.52 -25.16
N ALA A 412 -8.49 -23.29 -25.48
CA ALA A 412 -7.71 -24.16 -26.36
C ALA A 412 -7.61 -25.58 -25.80
N ARG A 413 -7.39 -25.72 -24.50
CA ARG A 413 -7.35 -27.01 -23.81
C ARG A 413 -8.72 -27.69 -23.82
N ALA A 414 -9.80 -26.94 -23.55
CA ALA A 414 -11.17 -27.46 -23.65
C ALA A 414 -11.51 -27.96 -25.07
N ASP A 415 -10.95 -27.33 -26.11
CA ASP A 415 -11.11 -27.73 -27.51
C ASP A 415 -10.16 -28.85 -27.95
N GLY A 416 -9.21 -29.27 -27.10
CA GLY A 416 -8.20 -30.27 -27.41
C GLY A 416 -7.13 -29.80 -28.40
N ALA A 417 -6.86 -28.49 -28.46
CA ALA A 417 -5.78 -27.93 -29.25
C ALA A 417 -4.41 -28.18 -28.60
N ASP A 418 -3.41 -28.51 -29.42
CA ASP A 418 -2.02 -28.64 -29.00
C ASP A 418 -1.40 -27.24 -28.84
N ILE A 419 -1.17 -26.82 -27.59
CA ILE A 419 -0.68 -25.48 -27.25
C ILE A 419 0.49 -25.49 -26.25
N ASP A 420 1.12 -26.64 -26.05
CA ASP A 420 2.13 -26.85 -25.02
C ASP A 420 3.30 -25.85 -25.15
N ASP A 421 3.84 -25.73 -26.37
CA ASP A 421 4.92 -24.79 -26.69
C ASP A 421 4.52 -23.32 -26.47
N LEU A 422 3.25 -22.97 -26.70
CA LEU A 422 2.74 -21.61 -26.49
C LEU A 422 2.61 -21.29 -25.00
N VAL A 423 2.11 -22.23 -24.19
CA VAL A 423 2.03 -22.09 -22.73
C VAL A 423 3.42 -21.92 -22.13
N MET A 424 4.38 -22.77 -22.53
CA MET A 424 5.75 -22.65 -22.06
C MET A 424 6.38 -21.31 -22.50
N SER A 425 6.11 -20.86 -23.73
CA SER A 425 6.57 -19.54 -24.21
C SER A 425 5.99 -18.38 -23.39
N ALA A 426 4.71 -18.46 -22.99
CA ALA A 426 4.08 -17.45 -22.13
C ALA A 426 4.66 -17.45 -20.70
N ILE A 427 5.03 -18.63 -20.18
CA ILE A 427 5.67 -18.79 -18.86
C ILE A 427 7.07 -18.16 -18.80
N GLU A 428 7.80 -18.11 -19.93
CA GLU A 428 9.11 -17.46 -20.03
C GLU A 428 9.03 -15.92 -20.13
N VAL A 429 7.85 -15.35 -20.45
CA VAL A 429 7.64 -13.90 -20.48
C VAL A 429 7.16 -13.43 -19.11
N PRO A 430 7.94 -12.61 -18.36
CA PRO A 430 7.60 -12.22 -16.98
C PRO A 430 6.19 -11.62 -16.81
N GLU A 431 5.72 -10.84 -17.77
CA GLU A 431 4.42 -10.17 -17.75
C GLU A 431 3.25 -11.12 -17.99
N LEU A 432 3.48 -12.23 -18.71
CA LEU A 432 2.45 -13.22 -19.08
C LEU A 432 2.46 -14.45 -18.16
N ARG A 433 3.59 -14.71 -17.50
CA ARG A 433 3.77 -15.82 -16.58
C ARG A 433 2.66 -15.96 -15.54
N PRO A 434 2.17 -14.90 -14.87
CA PRO A 434 1.08 -15.04 -13.89
C PRO A 434 -0.21 -15.59 -14.52
N GLU A 435 -0.54 -15.13 -15.73
CA GLU A 435 -1.76 -15.54 -16.43
C GLU A 435 -1.64 -16.98 -16.95
N ALA A 436 -0.50 -17.35 -17.51
CA ALA A 436 -0.25 -18.72 -17.97
C ALA A 436 -0.26 -19.73 -16.81
N LEU A 437 0.39 -19.40 -15.69
CA LEU A 437 0.37 -20.23 -14.49
C LEU A 437 -1.06 -20.37 -13.94
N ARG A 438 -1.80 -19.27 -13.80
CA ARG A 438 -3.18 -19.31 -13.31
C ARG A 438 -4.08 -20.17 -14.19
N ALA A 439 -3.95 -20.06 -15.51
CA ALA A 439 -4.75 -20.82 -16.46
C ALA A 439 -4.63 -22.32 -16.20
N ILE A 440 -3.40 -22.81 -15.99
CA ILE A 440 -3.15 -24.22 -15.72
C ILE A 440 -3.54 -24.55 -14.28
N THR A 441 -3.10 -23.79 -13.28
CA THR A 441 -3.26 -24.19 -11.87
C THR A 441 -4.71 -24.17 -11.36
N HIS A 442 -5.61 -23.51 -12.08
CA HIS A 442 -7.04 -23.42 -11.73
C HIS A 442 -7.92 -24.42 -12.50
N GLU A 443 -7.33 -25.29 -13.32
CA GLU A 443 -8.11 -26.31 -14.02
C GLU A 443 -8.65 -27.40 -13.08
N ASP A 444 -9.88 -27.81 -13.36
CA ASP A 444 -10.56 -28.92 -12.69
C ASP A 444 -10.38 -30.26 -13.44
N CYS A 445 -9.53 -30.32 -14.47
CA CYS A 445 -9.33 -31.52 -15.28
C CYS A 445 -8.28 -32.48 -14.71
N GLU A 446 -8.24 -33.70 -15.27
CA GLU A 446 -7.15 -34.66 -15.00
C GLU A 446 -5.81 -34.08 -15.46
N LEU A 447 -4.73 -34.50 -14.78
CA LEU A 447 -3.38 -34.04 -15.09
C LEU A 447 -2.90 -34.65 -16.40
N ASP A 448 -2.54 -33.78 -17.34
CA ASP A 448 -1.84 -34.13 -18.57
C ASP A 448 -0.35 -33.77 -18.49
N ASP A 449 0.40 -34.11 -19.55
CA ASP A 449 1.86 -33.90 -19.62
C ASP A 449 2.23 -32.41 -19.51
N LEU A 450 1.39 -31.52 -20.06
CA LEU A 450 1.58 -30.07 -19.93
C LEU A 450 1.42 -29.61 -18.49
N ALA A 451 0.33 -29.99 -17.81
CA ALA A 451 0.10 -29.63 -16.41
C ALA A 451 1.24 -30.12 -15.51
N HIS A 452 1.72 -31.35 -15.72
CA HIS A 452 2.90 -31.87 -15.02
C HIS A 452 4.15 -31.01 -15.26
N THR A 453 4.42 -30.66 -16.52
CA THR A 453 5.57 -29.82 -16.90
C THR A 453 5.50 -28.44 -16.24
N VAL A 454 4.33 -27.80 -16.24
CA VAL A 454 4.11 -26.50 -15.62
C VAL A 454 4.28 -26.57 -14.11
N ILE A 455 3.67 -27.56 -13.44
CA ILE A 455 3.83 -27.78 -11.99
C ILE A 455 5.30 -27.99 -11.66
N ASP A 456 6.02 -28.82 -12.41
CA ASP A 456 7.43 -29.08 -12.19
C ASP A 456 8.34 -27.86 -12.43
N SER A 457 7.90 -26.90 -13.24
CA SER A 457 8.63 -25.66 -13.50
C SER A 457 8.49 -24.61 -12.39
N LEU A 458 7.56 -24.80 -11.43
CA LEU A 458 7.28 -23.83 -10.39
C LEU A 458 8.51 -23.57 -9.49
N THR A 459 8.75 -22.30 -9.24
CA THR A 459 9.80 -21.75 -8.39
C THR A 459 9.22 -21.06 -7.17
N ASP A 460 10.07 -20.73 -6.19
CA ASP A 460 9.64 -20.00 -4.99
C ASP A 460 9.09 -18.59 -5.34
N GLY A 461 9.57 -18.00 -6.45
CA GLY A 461 9.08 -16.71 -6.96
C GLY A 461 7.67 -16.75 -7.58
N ASP A 462 7.14 -17.94 -7.85
CA ASP A 462 5.80 -18.11 -8.45
C ASP A 462 4.68 -18.15 -7.41
N VAL A 463 5.00 -18.42 -6.15
CA VAL A 463 4.03 -18.52 -5.05
C VAL A 463 3.13 -17.28 -4.92
N PRO A 464 3.63 -16.03 -5.05
CA PRO A 464 2.77 -14.85 -5.11
C PRO A 464 1.82 -14.80 -6.31
N LEU A 465 2.19 -15.41 -7.45
CA LEU A 465 1.42 -15.34 -8.70
C LEU A 465 0.19 -16.24 -8.68
N ILE A 466 0.32 -17.41 -8.05
CA ILE A 466 -0.75 -18.40 -7.85
C ILE A 466 -1.40 -18.30 -6.45
N GLY A 467 -1.22 -17.15 -5.79
CA GLY A 467 -1.69 -16.93 -4.42
C GLY A 467 -3.21 -16.92 -4.26
N ASP A 468 -3.96 -16.91 -5.35
CA ASP A 468 -5.43 -16.91 -5.45
C ASP A 468 -6.07 -18.31 -5.52
N LEU A 469 -5.27 -19.38 -5.49
CA LEU A 469 -5.75 -20.79 -5.44
C LEU A 469 -6.79 -21.07 -4.34
N TRP A 470 -6.81 -20.24 -3.30
CA TRP A 470 -7.79 -20.32 -2.21
C TRP A 470 -9.25 -20.14 -2.62
N ILE A 471 -9.50 -19.62 -3.83
CA ILE A 471 -10.84 -19.42 -4.41
C ILE A 471 -11.46 -20.76 -4.86
N GLN A 472 -10.66 -21.80 -5.06
CA GLN A 472 -11.16 -23.12 -5.46
C GLN A 472 -12.18 -23.67 -4.44
N GLU A 473 -13.30 -24.19 -4.95
CA GLU A 473 -14.36 -24.78 -4.11
C GLU A 473 -14.17 -26.29 -3.92
N SER A 474 -13.41 -26.95 -4.81
CA SER A 474 -13.22 -28.40 -4.83
C SER A 474 -11.74 -28.79 -4.86
N VAL A 475 -11.43 -30.03 -4.48
CA VAL A 475 -10.06 -30.55 -4.51
C VAL A 475 -9.75 -31.03 -5.92
N THR A 476 -8.91 -30.26 -6.64
CA THR A 476 -8.50 -30.59 -8.01
C THR A 476 -7.31 -31.56 -8.02
N PRO A 477 -7.09 -32.31 -9.12
CA PRO A 477 -5.88 -33.11 -9.31
C PRO A 477 -4.60 -32.26 -9.20
N ILE A 478 -4.65 -31.02 -9.68
CA ILE A 478 -3.54 -30.06 -9.57
C ILE A 478 -3.25 -29.72 -8.11
N LEU A 479 -4.27 -29.39 -7.31
CA LEU A 479 -4.07 -29.06 -5.90
C LEU A 479 -3.43 -30.23 -5.14
N ARG A 480 -3.75 -31.48 -5.51
CA ARG A 480 -3.10 -32.68 -4.95
C ARG A 480 -1.60 -32.74 -5.26
N GLU A 481 -1.21 -32.48 -6.51
CA GLU A 481 0.20 -32.45 -6.91
C GLU A 481 0.96 -31.29 -6.28
N LEU A 482 0.35 -30.11 -6.20
CA LEU A 482 0.95 -28.95 -5.53
C LEU A 482 1.23 -29.23 -4.05
N LEU A 483 0.38 -30.01 -3.37
CA LEU A 483 0.56 -30.40 -1.97
C LEU A 483 1.80 -31.27 -1.72
N ILE A 484 2.21 -32.06 -2.71
CA ILE A 484 3.38 -32.96 -2.66
C ILE A 484 4.57 -32.45 -3.48
N HIS A 485 4.48 -31.22 -4.01
CA HIS A 485 5.48 -30.61 -4.87
C HIS A 485 6.88 -30.59 -4.22
N LYS A 486 7.96 -30.58 -5.02
CA LYS A 486 9.34 -30.58 -4.51
C LYS A 486 9.73 -29.33 -3.71
N ARG A 487 9.17 -28.17 -4.06
CA ARG A 487 9.42 -26.88 -3.37
C ARG A 487 8.55 -26.74 -2.12
N ALA A 488 9.15 -26.36 -1.00
CA ALA A 488 8.43 -26.22 0.28
C ALA A 488 7.39 -25.09 0.25
N SER A 489 7.74 -23.95 -0.33
CA SER A 489 6.87 -22.77 -0.49
C SER A 489 5.58 -23.08 -1.27
N VAL A 490 5.68 -23.85 -2.37
CA VAL A 490 4.53 -24.31 -3.16
C VAL A 490 3.64 -25.28 -2.37
N ARG A 491 4.23 -26.25 -1.67
CA ARG A 491 3.48 -27.16 -0.79
C ARG A 491 2.75 -26.39 0.32
N ALA A 492 3.43 -25.41 0.91
CA ALA A 492 2.88 -24.56 1.96
C ALA A 492 1.66 -23.78 1.45
N LEU A 493 1.77 -23.17 0.26
CA LEU A 493 0.65 -22.49 -0.38
C LEU A 493 -0.53 -23.45 -0.62
N ALA A 494 -0.27 -24.64 -1.17
CA ALA A 494 -1.30 -25.66 -1.39
C ALA A 494 -1.97 -26.10 -0.07
N ALA A 495 -1.20 -26.27 1.00
CA ALA A 495 -1.72 -26.67 2.31
C ALA A 495 -2.67 -25.63 2.90
N VAL A 496 -2.36 -24.33 2.76
CA VAL A 496 -3.20 -23.24 3.30
C VAL A 496 -4.42 -22.93 2.42
N THR A 497 -4.47 -23.44 1.18
CA THR A 497 -5.62 -23.34 0.27
C THR A 497 -6.81 -24.17 0.75
N PHE A 498 -6.59 -25.31 1.42
CA PHE A 498 -7.68 -26.11 2.01
C PHE A 498 -8.46 -25.30 3.06
N GLY A 499 -9.76 -25.58 3.15
CA GLY A 499 -10.72 -24.89 4.03
C GLY A 499 -10.71 -25.33 5.50
N GLU A 500 -9.65 -26.00 5.96
CA GLU A 500 -9.56 -26.52 7.33
C GLU A 500 -9.59 -25.36 8.35
N GLY A 501 -10.63 -25.29 9.19
CA GLY A 501 -10.79 -24.20 10.17
C GLY A 501 -11.20 -22.83 9.61
N VAL A 502 -11.21 -22.64 8.29
CA VAL A 502 -11.61 -21.39 7.62
C VAL A 502 -13.01 -21.58 7.00
N ARG A 503 -14.05 -21.17 7.74
CA ARG A 503 -15.44 -21.41 7.32
C ARG A 503 -15.75 -20.81 5.93
N GLY A 504 -16.22 -21.66 5.03
CA GLY A 504 -16.77 -21.26 3.73
C GLY A 504 -15.74 -20.77 2.72
N ARG A 505 -14.44 -21.11 2.88
CA ARG A 505 -13.40 -20.72 1.92
C ARG A 505 -12.41 -21.85 1.67
N GLY A 506 -12.28 -22.28 0.42
CA GLY A 506 -11.39 -23.36 0.02
C GLY A 506 -12.03 -24.76 0.14
N PRO A 507 -11.43 -25.77 -0.50
CA PRO A 507 -12.00 -27.10 -0.53
C PRO A 507 -11.81 -27.86 0.79
N ALA A 508 -12.71 -28.78 1.09
CA ALA A 508 -12.58 -29.65 2.26
C ALA A 508 -11.36 -30.57 2.11
N LEU A 509 -10.58 -30.75 3.18
CA LEU A 509 -9.40 -31.62 3.18
C LEU A 509 -9.81 -33.10 3.22
N PRO A 510 -9.52 -33.90 2.17
CA PRO A 510 -9.77 -35.33 2.18
C PRO A 510 -8.84 -36.07 3.16
N GLU A 511 -9.34 -37.12 3.79
CA GLU A 511 -8.60 -37.88 4.81
C GLU A 511 -7.30 -38.47 4.25
N GLU A 512 -7.32 -38.94 3.00
CA GLU A 512 -6.16 -39.51 2.32
C GLU A 512 -5.03 -38.50 2.09
N LEU A 513 -5.34 -37.20 2.01
CA LEU A 513 -4.36 -36.14 1.83
C LEU A 513 -3.85 -35.58 3.17
N ARG A 514 -4.49 -35.90 4.29
CA ARG A 514 -4.16 -35.34 5.61
C ARG A 514 -2.68 -35.53 6.00
N PRO A 515 -2.02 -36.69 5.76
CA PRO A 515 -0.60 -36.83 6.07
C PRO A 515 0.29 -35.87 5.28
N ALA A 516 0.09 -35.76 3.96
CA ALA A 516 0.83 -34.85 3.10
C ALA A 516 0.57 -33.39 3.46
N TRP A 517 -0.69 -33.05 3.71
CA TRP A 517 -1.10 -31.73 4.18
C TRP A 517 -0.45 -31.34 5.50
N ARG A 518 -0.40 -32.25 6.47
CA ARG A 518 0.27 -32.01 7.75
C ARG A 518 1.75 -31.68 7.55
N THR A 519 2.45 -32.48 6.74
CA THR A 519 3.87 -32.24 6.44
C THR A 519 4.09 -30.90 5.74
N ALA A 520 3.25 -30.56 4.77
CA ALA A 520 3.33 -29.30 4.05
C ALA A 520 3.04 -28.09 4.95
N LEU A 521 2.02 -28.18 5.80
CA LEU A 521 1.65 -27.12 6.72
C LEU A 521 2.74 -26.88 7.77
N VAL A 522 3.30 -27.94 8.37
CA VAL A 522 4.40 -27.83 9.36
C VAL A 522 5.62 -27.12 8.78
N GLY A 523 5.92 -27.33 7.50
CA GLY A 523 7.00 -26.63 6.80
C GLY A 523 6.64 -25.25 6.24
N ALA A 524 5.43 -24.73 6.50
CA ALA A 524 4.97 -23.47 5.93
C ALA A 524 5.58 -22.26 6.64
N ALA A 525 6.51 -21.58 5.96
CA ALA A 525 7.11 -20.33 6.42
C ALA A 525 6.20 -19.13 6.07
N PRO A 526 5.76 -18.31 7.04
CA PRO A 526 4.80 -17.22 6.76
C PRO A 526 5.34 -16.14 5.81
N ASP A 527 6.63 -15.86 5.84
CA ASP A 527 7.26 -14.85 4.99
C ASP A 527 7.25 -15.23 3.50
N GLU A 528 7.30 -16.52 3.19
CA GLU A 528 7.20 -17.07 1.84
C GLU A 528 5.76 -17.06 1.29
N LEU A 529 4.75 -16.86 2.15
CA LEU A 529 3.34 -16.88 1.76
C LEU A 529 2.82 -15.49 1.36
N PRO A 530 1.86 -15.40 0.42
CA PRO A 530 1.11 -14.19 0.13
C PRO A 530 0.33 -13.67 1.35
N GLN A 531 0.03 -12.38 1.41
CA GLN A 531 -0.62 -11.74 2.57
C GLN A 531 -1.91 -12.45 3.01
N HIS A 532 -2.79 -12.80 2.07
CA HIS A 532 -4.04 -13.51 2.40
C HIS A 532 -3.77 -14.93 2.92
N SER A 533 -2.81 -15.64 2.33
CA SER A 533 -2.38 -16.98 2.75
C SER A 533 -1.76 -16.99 4.14
N ARG A 534 -1.05 -15.93 4.54
CA ARG A 534 -0.56 -15.72 5.92
C ARG A 534 -1.70 -15.64 6.92
N TRP A 535 -2.76 -14.89 6.58
CA TRP A 535 -3.96 -14.83 7.41
C TRP A 535 -4.63 -16.20 7.53
N ARG A 536 -4.78 -16.93 6.41
CA ARG A 536 -5.35 -18.29 6.41
C ARG A 536 -4.56 -19.25 7.29
N LEU A 537 -3.22 -19.27 7.19
CA LEU A 537 -2.36 -20.05 8.08
C LEU A 537 -2.66 -19.77 9.56
N GLY A 538 -2.83 -18.50 9.91
CA GLY A 538 -3.20 -18.07 11.25
C GLY A 538 -4.55 -18.61 11.72
N GLU A 539 -5.57 -18.66 10.86
CA GLU A 539 -6.89 -19.21 11.19
C GLU A 539 -6.88 -20.74 11.26
N ILE A 540 -6.14 -21.42 10.38
CA ILE A 540 -5.94 -22.88 10.41
C ILE A 540 -5.31 -23.28 11.75
N LEU A 541 -4.22 -22.61 12.15
CA LEU A 541 -3.55 -22.92 13.42
C LEU A 541 -4.45 -22.60 14.62
N LYS A 542 -5.22 -21.52 14.58
CA LYS A 542 -6.20 -21.18 15.63
C LYS A 542 -7.28 -22.25 15.76
N HIS A 543 -7.76 -22.81 14.66
CA HIS A 543 -8.67 -23.94 14.69
C HIS A 543 -7.99 -25.19 15.28
N ALA A 544 -6.78 -25.49 14.82
CA ALA A 544 -5.98 -26.64 15.23
C ALA A 544 -5.70 -26.67 16.74
N VAL A 545 -5.60 -25.52 17.43
CA VAL A 545 -5.53 -25.47 18.91
C VAL A 545 -6.61 -26.31 19.59
N THR A 546 -7.80 -26.42 18.98
CA THR A 546 -8.93 -27.17 19.56
C THR A 546 -9.12 -28.56 18.97
N THR A 547 -8.64 -28.80 17.75
CA THR A 547 -8.93 -30.02 16.97
C THR A 547 -7.72 -30.93 16.82
N ASP A 548 -6.52 -30.37 16.70
CA ASP A 548 -5.24 -31.07 16.59
C ASP A 548 -4.11 -30.20 17.20
N PRO A 549 -4.02 -30.12 18.55
CA PRO A 549 -3.02 -29.28 19.21
C PRO A 549 -1.57 -29.69 18.90
N GLU A 550 -1.35 -30.97 18.56
CA GLU A 550 -0.04 -31.49 18.18
C GLU A 550 0.45 -30.87 16.88
N LEU A 551 -0.45 -30.58 15.94
CA LEU A 551 -0.10 -29.88 14.70
C LEU A 551 0.51 -28.51 14.98
N CYS A 552 -0.10 -27.75 15.89
CA CYS A 552 0.43 -26.46 16.30
C CYS A 552 1.81 -26.60 16.93
N ALA A 553 1.99 -27.56 17.84
CA ALA A 553 3.29 -27.81 18.48
C ALA A 553 4.36 -28.17 17.45
N ASP A 554 4.08 -29.08 16.52
CA ASP A 554 4.97 -29.46 15.42
C ASP A 554 5.34 -28.24 14.58
N TRP A 555 4.35 -27.42 14.22
CA TRP A 555 4.55 -26.23 13.41
C TRP A 555 5.47 -25.22 14.10
N PHE A 556 5.20 -24.86 15.35
CA PHE A 556 6.03 -23.90 16.09
C PHE A 556 7.44 -24.42 16.31
N ILE A 557 7.61 -25.71 16.62
CA ILE A 557 8.94 -26.32 16.78
C ILE A 557 9.70 -26.25 15.45
N ALA A 558 9.08 -26.66 14.34
CA ALA A 558 9.74 -26.69 13.03
C ALA A 558 10.15 -25.30 12.53
N ASN A 559 9.35 -24.27 12.84
CA ASN A 559 9.60 -22.92 12.33
C ASN A 559 10.48 -22.06 13.25
N ALA A 560 10.71 -22.47 14.51
CA ALA A 560 11.45 -21.66 15.50
C ALA A 560 12.90 -21.33 15.10
N GLU A 561 13.55 -22.24 14.37
CA GLU A 561 14.97 -22.13 13.98
C GLU A 561 15.16 -21.55 12.57
N THR A 562 14.07 -21.28 11.84
CA THR A 562 14.18 -20.74 10.48
C THR A 562 14.80 -19.35 10.54
N PRO A 563 15.89 -19.04 9.78
CA PRO A 563 16.56 -17.74 9.84
C PRO A 563 15.64 -16.53 9.61
N SER A 564 14.53 -16.75 8.89
CA SER A 564 13.48 -15.76 8.63
C SER A 564 12.45 -15.62 9.77
N PHE A 565 12.32 -16.63 10.63
CA PHE A 565 11.39 -16.67 11.77
C PHE A 565 11.93 -15.90 12.98
N SER A 566 12.26 -14.64 12.75
CA SER A 566 12.53 -13.67 13.81
C SER A 566 11.22 -13.15 14.42
N SER A 567 11.31 -12.28 15.43
CA SER A 567 10.19 -11.47 15.93
C SER A 567 9.33 -10.81 14.82
N ARG A 568 9.89 -10.66 13.60
CA ARG A 568 9.17 -10.20 12.40
C ARG A 568 8.07 -11.16 11.94
N ALA A 569 8.29 -12.48 11.93
CA ALA A 569 7.28 -13.45 11.52
C ALA A 569 6.05 -13.42 12.45
N ARG A 570 6.26 -13.21 13.76
CA ARG A 570 5.20 -12.98 14.75
C ARG A 570 4.37 -11.72 14.49
N ARG A 571 4.95 -10.71 13.81
CA ARG A 571 4.21 -9.51 13.35
C ARG A 571 3.43 -9.77 12.06
N LEU A 572 3.86 -10.73 11.24
CA LEU A 572 3.21 -11.04 9.96
C LEU A 572 1.88 -11.78 10.13
N VAL A 573 1.74 -12.60 11.19
CA VAL A 573 0.48 -13.30 11.50
C VAL A 573 0.00 -12.93 12.89
N LYS A 574 -1.00 -12.05 12.95
CA LYS A 574 -1.52 -11.46 14.19
C LYS A 574 -2.07 -12.48 15.19
N SER A 575 -2.51 -13.66 14.74
CA SER A 575 -3.12 -14.67 15.60
C SER A 575 -2.10 -15.56 16.33
N PHE A 576 -0.83 -15.58 15.95
CA PHE A 576 0.16 -16.51 16.53
C PHE A 576 0.31 -16.44 18.05
N PRO A 577 0.37 -15.24 18.67
CA PRO A 577 0.38 -15.15 20.13
C PRO A 577 -0.83 -15.84 20.74
N ASP A 578 -2.03 -15.60 20.21
CA ASP A 578 -3.25 -16.21 20.73
C ASP A 578 -3.27 -17.73 20.54
N VAL A 579 -2.71 -18.25 19.44
CA VAL A 579 -2.55 -19.70 19.23
C VAL A 579 -1.68 -20.30 20.34
N LEU A 580 -0.46 -19.79 20.54
CA LEU A 580 0.48 -20.29 21.56
C LEU A 580 -0.10 -20.22 22.98
N ARG A 581 -0.77 -19.11 23.32
CA ARG A 581 -1.37 -18.90 24.65
C ARG A 581 -2.49 -19.88 24.95
N ASN A 582 -3.26 -20.27 23.94
CA ASN A 582 -4.39 -21.17 24.10
C ASN A 582 -4.04 -22.66 23.90
N LEU A 583 -2.78 -23.00 23.58
CA LEU A 583 -2.36 -24.39 23.49
C LEU A 583 -2.52 -25.12 24.84
N PRO A 584 -2.89 -26.42 24.84
CA PRO A 584 -2.91 -27.20 26.06
C PRO A 584 -1.51 -27.35 26.66
N GLN A 585 -1.46 -27.58 27.97
CA GLN A 585 -0.22 -27.56 28.77
C GLN A 585 0.83 -28.55 28.25
N ASP A 586 0.42 -29.74 27.77
CA ASP A 586 1.32 -30.78 27.29
C ASP A 586 2.07 -30.35 26.02
N GLN A 587 1.37 -29.70 25.07
CA GLN A 587 1.97 -29.18 23.84
C GLN A 587 2.87 -27.98 24.11
N LYS A 588 2.45 -27.08 25.03
CA LYS A 588 3.30 -26.00 25.53
C LYS A 588 4.60 -26.54 26.12
N ARG A 589 4.51 -27.56 26.99
CA ARG A 589 5.67 -28.25 27.57
C ARG A 589 6.57 -28.80 26.46
N ARG A 590 5.99 -29.50 25.47
CA ARG A 590 6.73 -30.09 24.35
C ARG A 590 7.54 -29.05 23.56
N ILE A 591 6.95 -27.90 23.23
CA ILE A 591 7.65 -26.79 22.56
C ILE A 591 8.87 -26.36 23.39
N VAL A 592 8.68 -26.10 24.68
CA VAL A 592 9.75 -25.61 25.57
C VAL A 592 10.85 -26.65 25.79
N THR A 593 10.51 -27.94 25.86
CA THR A 593 11.51 -29.00 26.05
C THR A 593 12.28 -29.35 24.77
N THR A 594 11.73 -29.02 23.60
CA THR A 594 12.35 -29.36 22.31
C THR A 594 13.28 -28.25 21.84
N LEU A 595 12.87 -26.99 22.04
CA LEU A 595 13.65 -25.83 21.66
C LEU A 595 14.64 -25.45 22.75
N ASP A 596 15.83 -25.00 22.37
CA ASP A 596 16.77 -24.46 23.35
C ASP A 596 16.31 -23.08 23.88
N ALA A 597 16.89 -22.67 25.01
CA ALA A 597 16.58 -21.42 25.70
C ALA A 597 16.78 -20.18 24.81
N GLU A 598 17.80 -20.17 23.96
CA GLU A 598 18.12 -19.05 23.09
C GLU A 598 17.08 -18.93 21.96
N THR A 599 16.72 -20.04 21.34
CA THR A 599 15.69 -20.15 20.29
C THR A 599 14.31 -19.74 20.82
N LEU A 600 13.94 -20.16 22.04
CA LEU A 600 12.68 -19.76 22.68
C LEU A 600 12.57 -18.24 22.92
N ILE A 601 13.69 -17.61 23.27
CA ILE A 601 13.74 -16.15 23.50
C ILE A 601 13.72 -15.40 22.17
N HIS A 602 14.53 -15.80 21.19
CA HIS A 602 14.65 -15.11 19.91
C HIS A 602 13.37 -15.18 19.07
N SER A 603 12.67 -16.33 19.09
CA SER A 603 11.34 -16.50 18.48
C SER A 603 10.24 -15.71 19.22
N GLY A 604 10.47 -15.36 20.49
CA GLY A 604 9.50 -14.73 21.37
C GLY A 604 8.42 -15.67 21.89
N TYR A 605 8.52 -16.99 21.66
CA TYR A 605 7.55 -17.98 22.12
C TYR A 605 7.52 -18.10 23.64
N ALA A 606 8.66 -17.87 24.31
CA ALA A 606 8.74 -17.95 25.75
C ALA A 606 7.65 -17.09 26.43
N GLY A 607 7.37 -15.89 25.89
CA GLY A 607 6.33 -14.98 26.42
C GLY A 607 4.93 -15.55 26.31
N ASP A 608 4.58 -16.05 25.13
CA ASP A 608 3.22 -16.55 24.89
C ASP A 608 2.97 -17.93 25.53
N VAL A 609 4.01 -18.76 25.65
CA VAL A 609 3.92 -20.12 26.21
C VAL A 609 4.03 -20.10 27.73
N LEU A 610 5.08 -19.50 28.29
CA LEU A 610 5.36 -19.50 29.72
C LEU A 610 4.65 -18.36 30.45
N GLY A 611 4.51 -17.20 29.80
CA GLY A 611 3.85 -16.02 30.37
C GLY A 611 2.34 -16.16 30.58
N THR A 612 1.72 -17.21 30.03
CA THR A 612 0.28 -17.50 30.23
C THR A 612 0.02 -18.72 31.13
N ASP A 613 1.04 -19.48 31.49
CA ASP A 613 0.88 -20.71 32.25
C ASP A 613 1.88 -20.76 33.41
N THR A 614 1.49 -20.12 34.52
CA THR A 614 2.28 -20.06 35.76
C THR A 614 2.67 -21.45 36.28
N LYS A 615 1.77 -22.44 36.14
CA LYS A 615 2.03 -23.79 36.62
C LYS A 615 3.13 -24.43 35.78
N LEU A 616 3.01 -24.37 34.45
CA LEU A 616 4.05 -24.86 33.55
C LEU A 616 5.40 -24.19 33.78
N ALA A 617 5.43 -22.86 33.91
CA ALA A 617 6.66 -22.12 34.17
C ALA A 617 7.34 -22.55 35.48
N ARG A 618 6.57 -22.76 36.56
CA ARG A 618 7.09 -23.27 37.84
C ARG A 618 7.62 -24.69 37.71
N ASP A 619 6.87 -25.58 37.05
CA ASP A 619 7.25 -26.99 36.88
C ASP A 619 8.56 -27.11 36.09
N LEU A 620 8.68 -26.39 34.96
CA LEU A 620 9.88 -26.42 34.11
C LEU A 620 11.11 -25.79 34.78
N LEU A 621 10.90 -24.75 35.60
CA LEU A 621 11.96 -24.13 36.39
C LEU A 621 12.45 -25.07 37.51
N ALA A 622 11.53 -25.78 38.17
CA ALA A 622 11.87 -26.77 39.19
C ALA A 622 12.57 -28.00 38.60
N GLU A 623 12.23 -28.39 37.37
CA GLU A 623 12.87 -29.47 36.62
C GLU A 623 14.22 -29.06 36.00
N GLY A 624 14.55 -27.76 36.00
CA GLY A 624 15.78 -27.23 35.41
C GLY A 624 15.80 -27.24 33.88
N VAL A 625 14.62 -27.32 33.24
CA VAL A 625 14.46 -27.23 31.78
C VAL A 625 14.65 -25.79 31.30
N VAL A 626 14.17 -24.83 32.10
CA VAL A 626 14.41 -23.39 31.93
C VAL A 626 15.05 -22.83 33.19
N ASP A 627 15.81 -21.75 33.05
CA ASP A 627 16.40 -21.05 34.19
C ASP A 627 15.71 -19.70 34.46
N GLY A 628 16.12 -19.05 35.55
CA GLY A 628 15.60 -17.73 35.91
C GLY A 628 15.93 -16.64 34.88
N GLU A 629 17.02 -16.75 34.11
CA GLU A 629 17.38 -15.77 33.08
C GLU A 629 16.40 -15.81 31.91
N VAL A 630 16.01 -17.00 31.47
CA VAL A 630 15.02 -17.19 30.40
C VAL A 630 13.70 -16.53 30.80
N LEU A 631 13.22 -16.80 32.00
CA LEU A 631 11.96 -16.21 32.51
C LEU A 631 12.07 -14.69 32.71
N LEU A 632 13.21 -14.17 33.18
CA LEU A 632 13.44 -12.72 33.29
C LEU A 632 13.42 -12.05 31.91
N ARG A 633 14.11 -12.60 30.91
CA ARG A 633 14.11 -12.07 29.54
C ARG A 633 12.73 -12.12 28.91
N THR A 634 11.98 -13.19 29.19
CA THR A 634 10.60 -13.37 28.73
C THR A 634 9.66 -12.28 29.23
N MET A 635 9.85 -11.82 30.46
CA MET A 635 9.05 -10.77 31.09
C MET A 635 9.51 -9.35 30.68
N SER A 636 10.62 -9.22 29.96
CA SER A 636 11.24 -7.93 29.68
C SER A 636 10.30 -6.98 28.92
N GLY A 637 9.97 -5.84 29.54
CA GLY A 637 9.11 -4.81 28.94
C GLY A 637 7.61 -5.11 28.91
N TYR A 638 7.17 -6.24 29.46
CA TYR A 638 5.75 -6.55 29.62
C TYR A 638 5.25 -6.08 30.99
N ARG A 639 4.13 -5.34 31.02
CA ARG A 639 3.40 -4.93 32.25
C ARG A 639 1.96 -5.43 32.19
N ASP A 640 1.83 -6.73 31.98
CA ASP A 640 0.55 -7.39 31.77
C ASP A 640 0.49 -8.74 32.50
N HIS A 641 -0.40 -9.62 32.05
CA HIS A 641 -0.55 -10.99 32.53
C HIS A 641 0.77 -11.78 32.63
N THR A 642 1.79 -11.45 31.83
CA THR A 642 3.11 -12.09 31.87
C THR A 642 3.80 -11.89 33.21
N VAL A 643 3.78 -10.67 33.77
CA VAL A 643 4.38 -10.38 35.08
C VAL A 643 3.59 -11.08 36.18
N ILE A 644 2.27 -11.02 36.10
CA ILE A 644 1.33 -11.67 37.03
C ILE A 644 1.60 -13.18 37.09
N ALA A 645 1.94 -13.78 35.95
CA ALA A 645 2.20 -15.21 35.85
C ALA A 645 3.61 -15.62 36.28
N LEU A 646 4.65 -14.87 35.86
CA LEU A 646 6.05 -15.29 35.99
C LEU A 646 6.73 -14.80 37.27
N ALA A 647 6.38 -13.62 37.79
CA ALA A 647 7.04 -13.07 38.98
C ALA A 647 6.94 -14.01 40.20
N PRO A 648 5.80 -14.67 40.48
CA PRO A 648 5.72 -15.67 41.54
C PRO A 648 6.67 -16.87 41.35
N ALA A 649 6.82 -17.36 40.11
CA ALA A 649 7.69 -18.49 39.80
C ALA A 649 9.17 -18.11 40.01
N LEU A 650 9.56 -16.90 39.58
CA LEU A 650 10.89 -16.33 39.78
C LEU A 650 11.23 -16.15 41.27
N MET A 651 10.28 -15.63 42.05
CA MET A 651 10.43 -15.50 43.51
C MET A 651 10.62 -16.86 44.20
N ALA A 652 9.83 -17.87 43.80
CA ALA A 652 9.97 -19.23 44.33
C ALA A 652 11.34 -19.85 44.01
N ALA A 653 11.94 -19.50 42.88
CA ALA A 653 13.30 -19.88 42.50
C ALA A 653 14.41 -18.96 43.04
N GLN A 654 14.08 -18.10 44.02
CA GLN A 654 15.03 -17.21 44.71
C GLN A 654 15.69 -16.16 43.78
N VAL A 655 15.05 -15.79 42.67
CA VAL A 655 15.47 -14.64 41.87
C VAL A 655 15.15 -13.36 42.65
N SER A 656 16.11 -12.45 42.78
CA SER A 656 15.91 -11.28 43.64
C SER A 656 14.85 -10.32 43.07
N PRO A 657 14.02 -9.69 43.93
CA PRO A 657 12.99 -8.74 43.52
C PRO A 657 13.52 -7.61 42.61
N GLN A 658 14.74 -7.13 42.85
CA GLN A 658 15.36 -6.08 42.04
C GLN A 658 15.56 -6.50 40.58
N ARG A 659 15.90 -7.77 40.34
CA ARG A 659 16.09 -8.29 38.98
C ARG A 659 14.77 -8.45 38.25
N ILE A 660 13.73 -8.89 38.97
CA ILE A 660 12.36 -9.00 38.45
C ILE A 660 11.86 -7.61 38.03
N VAL A 661 12.00 -6.60 38.89
CA VAL A 661 11.64 -5.21 38.57
C VAL A 661 12.43 -4.68 37.38
N ALA A 662 13.75 -4.87 37.37
CA ALA A 662 14.60 -4.41 36.26
C ALA A 662 14.20 -5.01 34.91
N ALA A 663 13.80 -6.29 34.89
CA ALA A 663 13.28 -6.93 33.69
C ALA A 663 11.91 -6.36 33.28
N ALA A 664 10.92 -6.36 34.18
CA ALA A 664 9.56 -5.87 33.87
C ALA A 664 9.55 -4.41 33.37
N LEU A 665 10.45 -3.57 33.90
CA LEU A 665 10.58 -2.16 33.51
C LEU A 665 11.51 -1.93 32.31
N GLY A 666 12.18 -2.95 31.77
CA GLY A 666 13.09 -2.82 30.63
C GLY A 666 12.40 -2.37 29.34
N ASN A 667 13.05 -1.51 28.54
CA ASN A 667 12.64 -1.07 27.19
C ASN A 667 11.16 -0.66 27.03
N SER A 668 10.76 0.50 27.58
CA SER A 668 9.49 1.14 27.19
C SER A 668 9.67 1.95 25.91
N SER A 669 9.02 1.53 24.83
CA SER A 669 8.75 2.37 23.66
C SER A 669 7.25 2.63 23.59
N GLY A 670 6.83 3.86 23.87
CA GLY A 670 5.44 4.29 23.78
C GLY A 670 5.32 5.57 22.97
N THR A 671 4.13 5.81 22.41
CA THR A 671 3.76 7.09 21.79
C THR A 671 2.90 7.87 22.78
N GLY A 672 3.20 9.16 22.96
CA GLY A 672 2.52 10.04 23.92
C GLY A 672 3.43 10.50 25.06
N ASP A 673 2.87 11.20 26.05
CA ASP A 673 3.60 11.69 27.22
C ASP A 673 4.13 10.49 28.03
N GLU A 674 5.44 10.45 28.25
CA GLU A 674 6.14 9.41 29.01
C GLU A 674 5.57 9.31 30.44
N SER A 675 5.13 10.42 31.01
CA SER A 675 4.55 10.49 32.34
C SER A 675 3.20 9.77 32.46
N ASP A 676 2.37 9.77 31.41
CA ASP A 676 1.08 9.06 31.41
C ASP A 676 1.29 7.54 31.33
N ALA A 677 2.25 7.09 30.52
CA ALA A 677 2.64 5.68 30.46
C ALA A 677 3.14 5.19 31.83
N ILE A 678 3.98 5.98 32.51
CA ILE A 678 4.51 5.64 33.85
C ILE A 678 3.38 5.61 34.90
N LEU A 679 2.38 6.48 34.80
CA LEU A 679 1.20 6.44 35.68
C LEU A 679 0.39 5.16 35.49
N GLY A 680 0.21 4.71 34.25
CA GLY A 680 -0.41 3.42 33.95
C GLY A 680 0.34 2.24 34.57
N ASP A 681 1.67 2.25 34.48
CA ASP A 681 2.53 1.22 35.10
C ASP A 681 2.43 1.24 36.64
N LEU A 682 2.38 2.43 37.27
CA LEU A 682 2.16 2.55 38.72
C LEU A 682 0.81 1.98 39.15
N GLU A 683 -0.26 2.24 38.39
CA GLU A 683 -1.58 1.68 38.65
C GLU A 683 -1.58 0.14 38.51
N PHE A 684 -0.90 -0.39 37.49
CA PHE A 684 -0.72 -1.82 37.31
C PHE A 684 -0.06 -2.47 38.53
N PHE A 685 1.09 -1.97 39.00
CA PHE A 685 1.78 -2.55 40.15
C PHE A 685 1.03 -2.37 41.47
N ALA A 686 0.25 -1.30 41.62
CA ALA A 686 -0.63 -1.12 42.76
C ALA A 686 -1.74 -2.20 42.79
N LYS A 687 -2.41 -2.45 41.67
CA LYS A 687 -3.40 -3.53 41.54
C LYS A 687 -2.79 -4.90 41.75
N LEU A 688 -1.60 -5.15 41.19
CA LEU A 688 -0.91 -6.43 41.35
C LEU A 688 -0.58 -6.70 42.82
N ARG A 689 -0.18 -5.68 43.56
CA ARG A 689 0.10 -5.77 45.00
C ARG A 689 -1.13 -6.19 45.81
N GLU A 690 -2.30 -5.67 45.46
CA GLU A 690 -3.57 -6.03 46.12
C GLU A 690 -3.97 -7.48 45.82
N GLN A 691 -3.67 -7.97 44.62
CA GLN A 691 -4.09 -9.29 44.15
C GLN A 691 -3.13 -10.41 44.57
N GLN A 692 -1.82 -10.12 44.70
CA GLN A 692 -0.79 -11.11 44.98
C GLN A 692 0.19 -10.61 46.06
N SER A 693 -0.13 -10.89 47.33
CA SER A 693 0.67 -10.44 48.48
C SER A 693 2.11 -10.98 48.49
N GLU A 694 2.38 -12.10 47.82
CA GLU A 694 3.73 -12.66 47.67
C GLU A 694 4.66 -11.78 46.80
N LEU A 695 4.12 -10.83 46.04
CA LEU A 695 4.87 -9.87 45.23
C LEU A 695 5.03 -8.49 45.88
N ASP A 696 4.70 -8.35 47.18
CA ASP A 696 4.74 -7.07 47.90
C ASP A 696 6.08 -6.33 47.73
N GLU A 697 7.20 -7.05 47.84
CA GLU A 697 8.55 -6.47 47.69
C GLU A 697 8.85 -6.03 46.25
N VAL A 698 8.40 -6.80 45.25
CA VAL A 698 8.55 -6.47 43.82
C VAL A 698 7.72 -5.22 43.49
N CYS A 699 6.46 -5.15 43.93
CA CYS A 699 5.58 -4.01 43.68
C CYS A 699 6.08 -2.73 44.38
N ALA A 700 6.61 -2.84 45.60
CA ALA A 700 7.20 -1.71 46.32
C ALA A 700 8.43 -1.15 45.60
N LEU A 701 9.34 -2.01 45.15
CA LEU A 701 10.52 -1.62 44.39
C LEU A 701 10.16 -1.02 43.02
N ALA A 702 9.19 -1.60 42.30
CA ALA A 702 8.72 -1.07 41.03
C ALA A 702 8.14 0.35 41.20
N SER A 703 7.34 0.55 42.25
CA SER A 703 6.76 1.86 42.58
C SER A 703 7.82 2.92 42.90
N GLU A 704 8.90 2.55 43.59
CA GLU A 704 10.02 3.45 43.88
C GLU A 704 10.79 3.85 42.60
N VAL A 705 11.06 2.89 41.70
CA VAL A 705 11.74 3.15 40.42
C VAL A 705 10.88 4.03 39.52
N LEU A 706 9.61 3.66 39.32
CA LEU A 706 8.66 4.40 38.49
C LEU A 706 8.38 5.80 39.05
N GLY A 707 8.32 5.98 40.38
CA GLY A 707 8.16 7.29 41.00
C GLY A 707 9.31 8.25 40.64
N ARG A 708 10.55 7.76 40.66
CA ARG A 708 11.73 8.54 40.22
C ARG A 708 11.70 8.85 38.72
N GLN A 709 11.29 7.89 37.89
CA GLN A 709 11.14 8.09 36.45
C GLN A 709 10.04 9.10 36.12
N LEU A 710 8.92 9.07 36.84
CA LEU A 710 7.79 10.00 36.66
C LEU A 710 8.21 11.45 36.93
N GLU A 711 8.97 11.68 38.00
CA GLU A 711 9.50 13.02 38.32
C GLU A 711 10.42 13.52 37.20
N ALA A 712 11.30 12.65 36.68
CA ALA A 712 12.21 12.99 35.59
C ALA A 712 11.48 13.24 34.26
N ALA A 713 10.50 12.41 33.90
CA ALA A 713 9.68 12.55 32.70
C ALA A 713 8.89 13.86 32.73
N ARG A 714 8.19 14.15 33.84
CA ARG A 714 7.47 15.42 34.02
C ARG A 714 8.38 16.64 33.94
N ALA A 715 9.62 16.54 34.44
CA ALA A 715 10.58 17.63 34.32
C ALA A 715 11.02 17.85 32.86
N ARG A 716 11.20 16.76 32.10
CA ARG A 716 11.59 16.80 30.69
C ARG A 716 10.45 17.31 29.79
N GLU A 717 9.25 16.75 29.92
CA GLU A 717 8.04 17.19 29.19
C GLU A 717 7.74 18.67 29.47
N LYS A 718 7.89 19.12 30.73
CA LYS A 718 7.75 20.54 31.08
C LYS A 718 8.79 21.43 30.38
N GLN A 719 9.99 20.91 30.13
CA GLN A 719 11.03 21.62 29.43
C GLN A 719 10.81 21.62 27.91
N GLU A 720 10.33 20.51 27.34
CA GLU A 720 9.91 20.40 25.94
C GLU A 720 8.74 21.35 25.62
N ARG A 721 7.72 21.39 26.48
CA ARG A 721 6.60 22.36 26.39
C ARG A 721 7.06 23.82 26.45
N ARG A 722 8.17 24.12 27.13
CA ARG A 722 8.76 25.47 27.15
C ARG A 722 9.54 25.80 25.88
N LEU A 723 9.98 24.77 25.15
CA LEU A 723 10.73 24.88 23.89
C LEU A 723 9.80 24.83 22.67
N GLY A 724 8.49 24.69 22.86
CA GLY A 724 7.48 24.72 21.79
C GLY A 724 7.39 23.42 20.98
N TRP A 725 7.78 22.29 21.59
CA TRP A 725 7.59 20.95 21.05
C TRP A 725 6.42 20.26 21.75
#